data_AF-A0AA36J9U2-F1
#
_entry.id   AF-A0AA36J9U2-F1
#
_cell.length_a   1.000
_cell.length_b   1.000
_cell.length_c   1.000
_cell.angle_alpha   90.00
_cell.angle_beta   90.00
_cell.angle_gamma   90.00
#
_symmetry.space_group_name_H-M   'P 1'
#
loop_
_entity.id
_entity.type
_entity.pdbx_description
1 polymer ?
#
loop_
_entity_poly.entity_id
_entity_poly.type
_entity_poly.pdbx_seq_one_letter_code
_entity_poly.pdbx_strand_id
1 'polypeptide(L)'
;MHVLAFVLLAVSSGECNNCKSKNGGTTLLQMRTKSQELHESKRIFSNSNFLMLENEDGNCLEASNAPMNGVRPTMQLCDVENFMQQWNYEEETGLIHHSGGKCLDASQRNLNAGLIHMWECHLANENQMWEWGENKMIKNQYGICMDAPSPQQVGSQVHMWTCRADLSNQRWHFTNGQDFNMTTTATTSPATTATSPATTSSTSTSGTSASTEGPSTSPMSTTTGTTTPQPLSAVRNCQLEPLVEGSGCKQLQIFEDARFGLGANGQETEGRHRCLEQMREVKGDSFVHSVGRCEVWRCGTAARLRMSAGPGGGLSSSPDAVALVGANGQYVSADEDGSMHSSEESFVPEALFEMKEVEPGKVTLKAKSNDKFVKAVPGGHLVAETWHWDDWEVFSLEKHEDGQFALRSFHNLFITVGEGGSISATSPQGTGNAAFQVLNKSQAAWEEAGGQTHVDFGKTISMESAHATCSRPSEKATVRCCAEDGTVESGGCVGNKTLPGARALCEERGLQLCSAQQVRACADCAGCGKIWTSGTCTASEGLTQRRLNLRNDRAGVFSELCQYQPGKGGLHGEEERSAVLVKLMEWNYNDIAKECTEYLAPNGFEAVQVAPVTEHVVGYQWWVKYQPVSAGLDTRSGTEAEFKAMVATCRAVGVEVIVDILMNHMASPCKEAQSKHGTDDMPCAGWGGSKFGNRKAQGARGWDASTPANFHHSPDDETKPFCSVGPHTGWLCPDDDCTPCDMYSLPDYNTELQEVRDMQYKHLAELFHIGVTGLRVDAAIYHHVYELADMLNRLPWDLVYQEWWGEYPPQDRTDHVGLYRDVAYRWHLVNRLAGKNATDLGEVFDLDGGVFGITQDMAVYPFAYHDGRSRDADPEIATYKNGLAYHQQQKFFLSWPLGNTVLVWGGYGWRDLNHGPPGCDKADGDHCSPLPVYDESGNAQCMPAPTESPLPRDEARERRWICEHRWQGVAGMMHFRKSCRTKGVSKVWKGDEVALGRAAFRLGEDCFVALVRGRRPEEPPEAEVVGVGGTWDLQGFHVGLPAGRYCDMSSLHTQGGWDQTSCPRTVEVDANGIVLRGAVTQGELLAIHTGARLKVLLS
;
A
#
# COMPACT_ATOMS: atom_id res chain seq x y z
N MET A 1 -25.52 18.36 -3.13
CA MET A 1 -26.84 18.87 -2.66
C MET A 1 -26.81 20.19 -1.85
N HIS A 2 -25.68 20.64 -1.29
CA HIS A 2 -25.64 21.91 -0.51
C HIS A 2 -25.60 23.20 -1.36
N VAL A 3 -25.31 23.11 -2.67
CA VAL A 3 -25.44 24.24 -3.61
C VAL A 3 -26.91 24.53 -3.97
N LEU A 4 -27.80 23.53 -3.88
CA LEU A 4 -29.24 23.69 -4.14
C LEU A 4 -29.96 24.43 -3.00
N ALA A 5 -29.51 24.26 -1.76
CA ALA A 5 -30.12 24.89 -0.59
C ALA A 5 -29.85 26.41 -0.50
N PHE A 6 -28.70 26.88 -1.00
CA PHE A 6 -28.36 28.31 -1.05
C PHE A 6 -29.13 29.07 -2.14
N VAL A 7 -29.49 28.40 -3.23
CA VAL A 7 -30.33 28.99 -4.30
C VAL A 7 -31.80 29.05 -3.88
N LEU A 8 -32.29 28.08 -3.10
CA LEU A 8 -33.68 28.05 -2.63
C LEU A 8 -33.98 29.08 -1.52
N LEU A 9 -32.98 29.44 -0.68
CA LEU A 9 -33.14 30.47 0.36
C LEU A 9 -33.05 31.91 -0.18
N ALA A 10 -32.40 32.13 -1.33
CA ALA A 10 -32.37 33.44 -2.00
C ALA A 10 -33.69 33.76 -2.75
N VAL A 11 -34.55 32.75 -2.99
CA VAL A 11 -35.81 32.90 -3.72
C VAL A 11 -37.01 33.12 -2.78
N SER A 12 -36.88 32.84 -1.47
CA SER A 12 -37.99 32.98 -0.51
C SER A 12 -38.09 34.33 0.21
N SER A 13 -37.21 35.31 -0.05
CA SER A 13 -37.21 36.61 0.66
C SER A 13 -37.58 37.84 -0.17
N GLY A 14 -38.06 37.68 -1.42
CA GLY A 14 -38.81 38.74 -2.10
C GLY A 14 -38.06 40.04 -2.45
N GLU A 15 -36.73 40.04 -2.54
CA GLU A 15 -35.95 41.22 -2.97
C GLU A 15 -35.09 40.91 -4.21
N CYS A 16 -35.68 40.98 -5.40
CA CYS A 16 -34.91 41.19 -6.62
C CYS A 16 -35.72 41.94 -7.68
N ASN A 17 -35.70 43.28 -7.59
CA ASN A 17 -36.17 44.18 -8.64
C ASN A 17 -35.10 44.31 -9.74
N ASN A 18 -35.09 43.41 -10.73
CA ASN A 18 -34.68 43.62 -12.14
C ASN A 18 -34.04 42.39 -12.79
N CYS A 19 -34.83 41.40 -13.20
CA CYS A 19 -34.45 40.49 -14.28
C CYS A 19 -35.65 40.29 -15.21
N LYS A 20 -35.68 41.05 -16.32
CA LYS A 20 -36.63 40.85 -17.43
C LYS A 20 -36.27 39.58 -18.19
N SER A 21 -37.20 38.65 -18.36
CA SER A 21 -37.08 37.58 -19.36
C SER A 21 -37.39 38.15 -20.76
N LYS A 22 -36.63 37.72 -21.77
CA LYS A 22 -37.02 37.82 -23.17
C LYS A 22 -37.66 36.48 -23.56
N ASN A 23 -38.82 36.60 -24.20
CA ASN A 23 -39.62 35.58 -24.86
C ASN A 23 -40.53 34.75 -23.95
N GLY A 24 -41.77 35.22 -23.86
CA GLY A 24 -42.89 34.53 -23.23
C GLY A 24 -43.48 33.42 -24.09
N GLY A 25 -44.15 32.50 -23.41
CA GLY A 25 -44.92 31.40 -23.98
C GLY A 25 -45.34 30.46 -22.86
N THR A 26 -46.49 30.75 -22.24
CA THR A 26 -47.14 29.89 -21.23
C THR A 26 -47.81 28.71 -21.92
N THR A 27 -47.52 27.47 -21.49
CA THR A 27 -48.41 26.32 -21.67
C THR A 27 -48.40 25.50 -20.39
N LEU A 28 -49.58 25.36 -19.76
CA LEU A 28 -49.79 24.51 -18.59
C LEU A 28 -49.55 23.04 -18.97
N LEU A 29 -48.65 22.35 -18.28
CA LEU A 29 -48.60 20.90 -18.25
C LEU A 29 -49.10 20.40 -16.89
N GLN A 30 -50.10 19.52 -16.91
CA GLN A 30 -50.53 18.74 -15.76
C GLN A 30 -49.36 17.84 -15.30
N MET A 31 -48.95 17.97 -14.04
CA MET A 31 -48.02 17.05 -13.39
C MET A 31 -48.74 15.74 -13.05
N ARG A 32 -48.46 14.66 -13.80
CA ARG A 32 -48.47 13.30 -13.23
C ARG A 32 -47.14 13.11 -12.49
N THR A 33 -47.21 12.73 -11.23
CA THR A 33 -46.05 12.57 -10.34
C THR A 33 -45.28 11.30 -10.66
N LYS A 34 -44.01 11.49 -11.03
CA LYS A 34 -42.99 10.52 -11.44
C LYS A 34 -42.47 9.60 -10.31
N SER A 35 -43.31 9.21 -9.34
CA SER A 35 -42.88 8.36 -8.21
C SER A 35 -43.29 6.88 -8.33
N GLN A 36 -44.12 6.51 -9.30
CA GLN A 36 -44.50 5.11 -9.54
C GLN A 36 -43.62 4.40 -10.59
N GLU A 37 -42.98 5.12 -11.51
CA GLU A 37 -42.05 4.51 -12.50
C GLU A 37 -40.64 4.25 -11.94
N LEU A 38 -40.30 4.80 -10.76
CA LEU A 38 -39.03 4.55 -10.07
C LEU A 38 -39.03 3.26 -9.23
N HIS A 39 -40.13 2.50 -9.22
CA HIS A 39 -40.28 1.27 -8.45
C HIS A 39 -40.16 -0.01 -9.28
N GLU A 40 -40.16 0.07 -10.62
CA GLU A 40 -39.96 -1.08 -11.51
C GLU A 40 -38.51 -1.24 -12.00
N SER A 41 -37.67 -0.20 -11.94
CA SER A 41 -36.24 -0.29 -12.31
C SER A 41 -35.32 -0.96 -11.27
N LYS A 42 -35.88 -1.52 -10.19
CA LYS A 42 -35.13 -2.23 -9.14
C LYS A 42 -35.38 -3.75 -9.10
N ARG A 43 -36.04 -4.30 -10.13
CA ARG A 43 -36.40 -5.74 -10.19
C ARG A 43 -35.84 -6.46 -11.41
N ILE A 44 -34.60 -6.21 -11.83
CA ILE A 44 -33.93 -7.08 -12.83
C ILE A 44 -32.44 -7.20 -12.49
N PHE A 45 -32.09 -7.97 -11.47
CA PHE A 45 -30.72 -8.48 -11.31
C PHE A 45 -30.79 -9.95 -10.91
N SER A 46 -31.20 -10.78 -11.88
CA SER A 46 -30.93 -12.21 -11.89
C SER A 46 -30.49 -12.59 -13.32
N ASN A 47 -29.24 -13.03 -13.47
CA ASN A 47 -28.68 -13.73 -14.65
C ASN A 47 -29.05 -13.18 -16.04
N SER A 48 -28.43 -12.06 -16.45
CA SER A 48 -28.40 -11.65 -17.86
C SER A 48 -27.05 -12.04 -18.47
N ASN A 49 -27.05 -12.84 -19.54
CA ASN A 49 -25.84 -13.23 -20.27
C ASN A 49 -25.25 -12.01 -20.99
N PHE A 50 -24.25 -11.36 -20.41
CA PHE A 50 -23.51 -10.31 -21.10
C PHE A 50 -22.74 -10.90 -22.31
N LEU A 51 -22.68 -10.12 -23.39
CA LEU A 51 -22.01 -10.47 -24.65
C LEU A 51 -21.04 -9.36 -25.06
N MET A 52 -20.10 -9.65 -25.95
CA MET A 52 -19.22 -8.62 -26.49
C MET A 52 -19.89 -7.88 -27.63
N LEU A 53 -19.66 -6.57 -27.72
CA LEU A 53 -20.20 -5.74 -28.79
C LEU A 53 -19.13 -5.47 -29.85
N GLU A 54 -19.13 -6.27 -30.91
CA GLU A 54 -18.10 -6.29 -31.96
C GLU A 54 -18.51 -5.42 -33.16
N ASN A 55 -17.58 -4.59 -33.64
CA ASN A 55 -17.76 -3.85 -34.89
C ASN A 55 -17.52 -4.77 -36.09
N GLU A 56 -18.34 -4.69 -37.14
CA GLU A 56 -18.25 -5.59 -38.30
C GLU A 56 -16.90 -5.54 -39.02
N ASP A 57 -16.21 -4.41 -38.93
CA ASP A 57 -14.90 -4.21 -39.55
C ASP A 57 -13.72 -4.52 -38.61
N GLY A 58 -13.94 -4.81 -37.32
CA GLY A 58 -12.82 -4.97 -36.40
C GLY A 58 -13.19 -5.32 -34.97
N ASN A 59 -12.60 -4.57 -34.05
CA ASN A 59 -12.47 -4.92 -32.65
C ASN A 59 -13.80 -4.82 -31.86
N CYS A 60 -13.77 -5.24 -30.60
CA CYS A 60 -14.89 -5.14 -29.68
C CYS A 60 -14.87 -3.80 -28.93
N LEU A 61 -16.06 -3.28 -28.62
CA LEU A 61 -16.20 -2.10 -27.79
C LEU A 61 -15.81 -2.44 -26.35
N GLU A 62 -14.95 -1.63 -25.75
CA GLU A 62 -14.53 -1.77 -24.36
C GLU A 62 -14.74 -0.45 -23.61
N ALA A 63 -15.24 -0.53 -22.39
CA ALA A 63 -15.20 0.55 -21.42
C ALA A 63 -14.26 0.17 -20.27
N SER A 64 -13.03 0.71 -20.31
CA SER A 64 -11.91 0.25 -19.49
C SER A 64 -12.06 0.53 -17.97
N ASN A 65 -11.38 -0.29 -17.15
CA ASN A 65 -11.16 -0.23 -15.71
C ASN A 65 -12.30 0.38 -14.87
N ALA A 66 -13.36 -0.41 -14.62
CA ALA A 66 -14.50 -0.05 -13.77
C ALA A 66 -15.11 1.31 -14.17
N PRO A 67 -15.90 1.37 -15.26
CA PRO A 67 -16.23 2.61 -15.91
C PRO A 67 -16.90 3.61 -14.96
N MET A 68 -16.28 4.76 -14.78
CA MET A 68 -16.88 5.92 -14.12
C MET A 68 -17.63 6.79 -15.14
N ASN A 69 -18.44 7.72 -14.64
CA ASN A 69 -19.06 8.74 -15.47
C ASN A 69 -17.99 9.50 -16.27
N GLY A 70 -18.14 9.55 -17.59
CA GLY A 70 -17.24 10.24 -18.50
C GLY A 70 -16.16 9.36 -19.15
N VAL A 71 -16.00 8.10 -18.73
CA VAL A 71 -15.08 7.14 -19.41
C VAL A 71 -15.49 7.00 -20.87
N ARG A 72 -14.53 7.06 -21.79
CA ARG A 72 -14.80 6.97 -23.23
C ARG A 72 -14.57 5.55 -23.73
N PRO A 73 -15.59 4.87 -24.29
CA PRO A 73 -15.42 3.57 -24.87
C PRO A 73 -14.44 3.59 -26.05
N THR A 74 -13.66 2.53 -26.18
CA THR A 74 -12.67 2.36 -27.24
C THR A 74 -12.80 1.00 -27.91
N MET A 75 -12.25 0.88 -29.12
CA MET A 75 -12.17 -0.38 -29.84
C MET A 75 -10.97 -1.20 -29.33
N GLN A 76 -11.20 -2.42 -28.85
CA GLN A 76 -10.19 -3.31 -28.26
C GLN A 76 -10.30 -4.74 -28.80
N LEU A 77 -9.19 -5.49 -28.80
CA LEU A 77 -9.23 -6.89 -29.22
C LEU A 77 -10.30 -7.64 -28.41
N CYS A 78 -11.15 -8.37 -29.11
CA CYS A 78 -12.25 -9.11 -28.49
C CYS A 78 -11.73 -10.16 -27.51
N ASP A 79 -12.15 -10.08 -26.25
CA ASP A 79 -11.79 -11.01 -25.19
C ASP A 79 -13.02 -11.36 -24.34
N VAL A 80 -13.44 -12.62 -24.42
CA VAL A 80 -14.65 -13.14 -23.73
C VAL A 80 -14.49 -13.18 -22.21
N GLU A 81 -13.26 -13.27 -21.71
CA GLU A 81 -12.97 -13.28 -20.26
C GLU A 81 -12.84 -11.86 -19.72
N ASN A 82 -12.73 -10.86 -20.59
CA ASN A 82 -12.65 -9.46 -20.21
C ASN A 82 -14.04 -8.86 -19.95
N PHE A 83 -14.38 -8.72 -18.67
CA PHE A 83 -15.65 -8.11 -18.27
C PHE A 83 -15.80 -6.66 -18.75
N MET A 84 -14.73 -5.94 -19.11
CA MET A 84 -14.80 -4.57 -19.65
C MET A 84 -15.33 -4.50 -21.09
N GLN A 85 -15.49 -5.65 -21.73
CA GLN A 85 -16.10 -5.80 -23.05
C GLN A 85 -17.48 -6.46 -22.96
N GLN A 86 -18.01 -6.65 -21.75
CA GLN A 86 -19.27 -7.32 -21.53
C GLN A 86 -20.41 -6.29 -21.50
N TRP A 87 -21.25 -6.37 -22.52
CA TRP A 87 -22.37 -5.47 -22.75
C TRP A 87 -23.68 -6.25 -22.82
N ASN A 88 -24.77 -5.59 -22.45
CA ASN A 88 -26.12 -6.13 -22.62
C ASN A 88 -27.04 -5.02 -23.14
N TYR A 89 -27.68 -5.26 -24.28
CA TYR A 89 -28.70 -4.36 -24.80
C TYR A 89 -30.09 -4.81 -24.34
N GLU A 90 -30.80 -3.92 -23.67
CA GLU A 90 -32.16 -4.17 -23.20
C GLU A 90 -33.17 -3.53 -24.17
N GLU A 91 -33.81 -4.36 -25.01
CA GLU A 91 -34.69 -3.89 -26.09
C GLU A 91 -35.91 -3.11 -25.58
N GLU A 92 -36.44 -3.46 -24.39
CA GLU A 92 -37.60 -2.79 -23.79
C GLU A 92 -37.30 -1.35 -23.35
N THR A 93 -36.05 -1.08 -22.95
CA THR A 93 -35.63 0.23 -22.42
C THR A 93 -34.75 1.01 -23.37
N GLY A 94 -34.14 0.36 -24.35
CA GLY A 94 -33.14 0.95 -25.26
C GLY A 94 -31.78 1.16 -24.62
N LEU A 95 -31.54 0.70 -23.40
CA LEU A 95 -30.26 0.88 -22.70
C LEU A 95 -29.22 -0.14 -23.17
N ILE A 96 -28.00 0.32 -23.42
CA ILE A 96 -26.82 -0.54 -23.57
C ILE A 96 -26.06 -0.49 -22.24
N HIS A 97 -26.20 -1.58 -21.48
CA HIS A 97 -25.58 -1.78 -20.18
C HIS A 97 -24.18 -2.35 -20.33
N HIS A 98 -23.28 -1.86 -19.50
CA HIS A 98 -21.97 -2.45 -19.28
C HIS A 98 -21.99 -3.30 -18.00
N SER A 99 -21.22 -4.40 -17.98
CA SER A 99 -21.09 -5.29 -16.82
C SER A 99 -20.67 -4.56 -15.53
N GLY A 100 -19.87 -3.50 -15.66
CA GLY A 100 -19.47 -2.57 -14.60
C GLY A 100 -20.55 -1.59 -14.12
N GLY A 101 -21.82 -1.82 -14.43
CA GLY A 101 -22.96 -1.09 -13.84
C GLY A 101 -23.25 0.31 -14.41
N LYS A 102 -22.65 0.68 -15.55
CA LYS A 102 -22.93 1.95 -16.26
C LYS A 102 -23.63 1.70 -17.60
N CYS A 103 -24.17 2.76 -18.17
CA CYS A 103 -24.79 2.77 -19.49
C CYS A 103 -24.00 3.62 -20.48
N LEU A 104 -24.07 3.23 -21.75
CA LEU A 104 -23.50 3.99 -22.85
C LEU A 104 -24.30 5.27 -23.10
N ASP A 105 -23.64 6.42 -23.08
CA ASP A 105 -24.26 7.75 -23.15
C ASP A 105 -23.62 8.61 -24.26
N ALA A 106 -24.46 9.10 -25.17
CA ALA A 106 -24.07 10.03 -26.21
C ALA A 106 -24.45 11.48 -25.85
N SER A 107 -23.72 12.09 -24.93
CA SER A 107 -23.96 13.49 -24.50
C SER A 107 -24.00 14.52 -25.64
N GLN A 108 -23.41 14.20 -26.80
CA GLN A 108 -23.48 15.01 -28.02
C GLN A 108 -24.14 14.25 -29.19
N ARG A 109 -25.22 13.51 -28.91
CA ARG A 109 -25.94 12.62 -29.85
C ARG A 109 -26.36 13.17 -31.22
N ASN A 110 -26.34 14.48 -31.42
CA ASN A 110 -26.79 15.14 -32.67
C ASN A 110 -25.63 15.73 -33.49
N LEU A 111 -24.38 15.60 -33.03
CA LEU A 111 -23.20 16.20 -33.65
C LEU A 111 -22.32 15.13 -34.28
N ASN A 112 -21.85 15.34 -35.51
CA ASN A 112 -20.80 14.51 -36.10
C ASN A 112 -19.48 14.69 -35.31
N ALA A 113 -18.80 13.59 -35.00
CA ALA A 113 -17.74 13.48 -33.99
C ALA A 113 -18.23 13.78 -32.57
N GLY A 114 -19.54 13.63 -32.31
CA GLY A 114 -20.12 13.84 -30.99
C GLY A 114 -19.63 12.82 -29.97
N LEU A 115 -19.39 13.28 -28.75
CA LEU A 115 -18.92 12.46 -27.64
C LEU A 115 -19.86 11.31 -27.28
N ILE A 116 -19.28 10.12 -27.15
CA ILE A 116 -19.84 8.94 -26.48
C ILE A 116 -18.99 8.65 -25.24
N HIS A 117 -19.63 8.43 -24.10
CA HIS A 117 -18.98 8.08 -22.83
C HIS A 117 -19.86 7.14 -22.00
N MET A 118 -19.36 6.69 -20.85
CA MET A 118 -20.08 5.93 -19.85
C MET A 118 -20.77 6.86 -18.86
N TRP A 119 -21.98 6.55 -18.44
CA TRP A 119 -22.71 7.33 -17.44
C TRP A 119 -23.68 6.46 -16.64
N GLU A 120 -24.14 6.96 -15.49
CA GLU A 120 -25.22 6.32 -14.72
C GLU A 120 -26.45 6.04 -15.59
N CYS A 121 -27.00 4.83 -15.47
CA CYS A 121 -28.15 4.38 -16.26
C CYS A 121 -29.43 5.14 -15.88
N HIS A 122 -30.05 5.80 -16.86
CA HIS A 122 -31.23 6.61 -16.65
C HIS A 122 -32.28 6.43 -17.77
N LEU A 123 -33.41 5.82 -17.43
CA LEU A 123 -34.56 5.58 -18.33
C LEU A 123 -35.28 6.84 -18.87
N ALA A 124 -34.83 8.03 -18.49
CA ALA A 124 -35.34 9.29 -19.03
C ALA A 124 -34.25 10.12 -19.74
N ASN A 125 -33.02 9.60 -19.82
CA ASN A 125 -31.92 10.29 -20.46
C ASN A 125 -31.89 9.95 -21.94
N GLU A 126 -32.32 10.89 -22.78
CA GLU A 126 -32.34 10.76 -24.25
C GLU A 126 -30.97 10.38 -24.84
N ASN A 127 -29.86 10.70 -24.15
CA ASN A 127 -28.51 10.35 -24.60
C ASN A 127 -28.17 8.86 -24.48
N GLN A 128 -28.93 8.10 -23.69
CA GLN A 128 -28.68 6.68 -23.41
C GLN A 128 -29.70 5.76 -24.09
N MET A 129 -30.67 6.33 -24.79
CA MET A 129 -31.69 5.58 -25.50
C MET A 129 -31.18 5.20 -26.88
N TRP A 130 -30.83 3.94 -27.03
CA TRP A 130 -30.34 3.35 -28.27
C TRP A 130 -31.43 2.51 -28.93
N GLU A 131 -31.33 2.41 -30.24
CA GLU A 131 -32.16 1.59 -31.10
C GLU A 131 -31.24 0.72 -31.94
N TRP A 132 -31.46 -0.59 -31.88
CA TRP A 132 -30.78 -1.54 -32.74
C TRP A 132 -31.49 -1.60 -34.10
N GLY A 133 -30.91 -1.00 -35.13
CA GLY A 133 -31.51 -0.98 -36.46
C GLY A 133 -31.40 -2.33 -37.18
N GLU A 134 -32.35 -2.64 -38.07
CA GLU A 134 -32.36 -3.88 -38.88
C GLU A 134 -31.06 -4.09 -39.70
N ASN A 135 -30.32 -3.01 -39.97
CA ASN A 135 -29.03 -3.02 -40.67
C ASN A 135 -27.81 -3.14 -39.73
N LYS A 136 -27.99 -3.63 -38.49
CA LYS A 136 -26.94 -3.75 -37.46
C LYS A 136 -26.32 -2.43 -37.02
N MET A 137 -26.97 -1.30 -37.28
CA MET A 137 -26.52 0.00 -36.79
C MET A 137 -27.05 0.26 -35.39
N ILE A 138 -26.22 0.83 -34.53
CA ILE A 138 -26.65 1.30 -33.21
C ILE A 138 -26.90 2.80 -33.32
N LYS A 139 -28.18 3.19 -33.31
CA LYS A 139 -28.60 4.58 -33.44
C LYS A 139 -29.10 5.08 -32.10
N ASN A 140 -28.72 6.29 -31.70
CA ASN A 140 -29.40 6.92 -30.58
C ASN A 140 -30.80 7.37 -31.03
N GLN A 141 -31.86 6.98 -30.31
CA GLN A 141 -33.26 7.24 -30.64
C GLN A 141 -33.55 8.73 -30.92
N TYR A 142 -32.82 9.62 -30.24
CA TYR A 142 -32.95 11.07 -30.31
C TYR A 142 -31.75 11.74 -31.01
N GLY A 143 -31.00 10.99 -31.80
CA GLY A 143 -29.75 11.41 -32.40
C GLY A 143 -29.33 10.61 -33.64
N ILE A 144 -28.02 10.55 -33.86
CA ILE A 144 -27.36 9.87 -34.98
C ILE A 144 -26.73 8.53 -34.54
N CYS A 145 -25.86 7.94 -35.34
CA CYS A 145 -25.36 6.59 -35.13
C CYS A 145 -24.00 6.56 -34.44
N MET A 146 -23.75 5.48 -33.71
CA MET A 146 -22.43 5.17 -33.18
C MET A 146 -21.52 4.68 -34.31
N ASP A 147 -20.38 5.35 -34.42
CA ASP A 147 -19.37 5.13 -35.45
C ASP A 147 -18.04 4.81 -34.77
N ALA A 148 -17.40 3.73 -35.21
CA ALA A 148 -16.01 3.45 -34.91
C ALA A 148 -15.17 3.96 -36.08
N PRO A 149 -14.52 5.13 -36.02
CA PRO A 149 -13.83 5.71 -37.18
C PRO A 149 -12.60 4.90 -37.63
N SER A 150 -12.08 4.02 -36.77
CA SER A 150 -10.93 3.15 -37.06
C SER A 150 -11.07 1.83 -36.30
N PRO A 151 -12.03 0.97 -36.68
CA PRO A 151 -12.45 -0.18 -35.86
C PRO A 151 -11.37 -1.25 -35.71
N GLN A 152 -10.40 -1.35 -36.62
CA GLN A 152 -9.26 -2.26 -36.50
C GLN A 152 -8.13 -1.71 -35.60
N GLN A 153 -8.14 -0.40 -35.32
CA GLN A 153 -7.12 0.23 -34.50
C GLN A 153 -7.51 0.12 -33.02
N VAL A 154 -6.75 -0.68 -32.29
CA VAL A 154 -6.87 -0.82 -30.83
C VAL A 154 -6.72 0.56 -30.15
N GLY A 155 -7.64 0.90 -29.25
CA GLY A 155 -7.74 2.18 -28.56
C GLY A 155 -8.46 3.29 -29.34
N SER A 156 -8.97 3.03 -30.55
CA SER A 156 -9.72 4.06 -31.28
C SER A 156 -11.04 4.38 -30.56
N GLN A 157 -11.34 5.66 -30.37
CA GLN A 157 -12.56 6.09 -29.70
C GLN A 157 -13.74 6.03 -30.67
N VAL A 158 -14.86 5.52 -30.18
CA VAL A 158 -16.14 5.64 -30.89
C VAL A 158 -16.71 7.04 -30.73
N HIS A 159 -17.49 7.48 -31.70
CA HIS A 159 -18.18 8.77 -31.66
C HIS A 159 -19.54 8.71 -32.34
N MET A 160 -20.29 9.80 -32.24
CA MET A 160 -21.54 9.98 -32.98
C MET A 160 -21.24 10.46 -34.40
N TRP A 161 -21.83 9.81 -35.39
CA TRP A 161 -21.74 10.21 -36.80
C TRP A 161 -23.06 10.01 -37.54
N THR A 162 -23.23 10.72 -38.64
CA THR A 162 -24.42 10.61 -39.48
C THR A 162 -24.62 9.17 -39.91
N CYS A 163 -25.81 8.62 -39.64
CA CYS A 163 -26.15 7.23 -39.90
C CYS A 163 -25.99 6.85 -41.37
N ARG A 164 -25.17 5.84 -41.65
CA ARG A 164 -24.85 5.36 -43.00
C ARG A 164 -24.77 3.84 -43.01
N ALA A 165 -25.84 3.18 -43.43
CA ALA A 165 -25.92 1.71 -43.45
C ALA A 165 -24.91 1.04 -44.40
N ASP A 166 -24.42 1.78 -45.41
CA ASP A 166 -23.40 1.31 -46.34
C ASP A 166 -21.99 1.26 -45.71
N LEU A 167 -21.79 1.92 -44.57
CA LEU A 167 -20.49 1.95 -43.88
C LEU A 167 -20.41 0.84 -42.83
N SER A 168 -19.44 -0.04 -43.01
CA SER A 168 -19.18 -1.20 -42.14
C SER A 168 -18.70 -0.79 -40.75
N ASN A 169 -18.04 0.36 -40.63
CA ASN A 169 -17.58 0.92 -39.36
C ASN A 169 -18.71 1.49 -38.46
N GLN A 170 -19.96 1.52 -38.94
CA GLN A 170 -21.17 1.80 -38.15
C GLN A 170 -22.04 0.57 -37.90
N ARG A 171 -21.59 -0.62 -38.29
CA ARG A 171 -22.32 -1.88 -38.10
C ARG A 171 -21.69 -2.68 -36.96
N TRP A 172 -22.55 -3.22 -36.10
CA TRP A 172 -22.19 -3.84 -34.84
C TRP A 172 -22.93 -5.16 -34.66
N HIS A 173 -22.38 -6.08 -33.87
CA HIS A 173 -23.07 -7.30 -33.50
C HIS A 173 -22.64 -7.78 -32.12
N PHE A 174 -23.56 -8.44 -31.41
CA PHE A 174 -23.24 -9.09 -30.16
C PHE A 174 -22.68 -10.50 -30.44
N THR A 175 -21.55 -10.83 -29.82
CA THR A 175 -20.87 -12.12 -29.97
C THR A 175 -20.53 -12.72 -28.60
N ASN A 176 -20.46 -14.05 -28.53
CA ASN A 176 -19.98 -14.81 -27.37
C ASN A 176 -18.56 -15.37 -27.59
N GLY A 177 -17.88 -14.96 -28.68
CA GLY A 177 -16.54 -15.42 -29.04
C GLY A 177 -16.44 -16.84 -29.60
N GLN A 178 -17.55 -17.54 -29.84
CA GLN A 178 -17.54 -18.90 -30.43
C GLN A 178 -17.25 -18.91 -31.96
N ASP A 179 -17.25 -17.75 -32.63
CA ASP A 179 -17.06 -17.62 -34.08
C ASP A 179 -15.59 -17.45 -34.52
N PHE A 180 -14.62 -17.40 -33.60
CA PHE A 180 -13.19 -17.20 -33.90
C PHE A 180 -12.48 -18.41 -34.54
N ASN A 181 -13.21 -19.46 -34.90
CA ASN A 181 -12.63 -20.69 -35.42
C ASN A 181 -13.13 -21.04 -36.82
N MET A 182 -12.99 -20.13 -37.79
CA MET A 182 -13.15 -20.49 -39.20
C MET A 182 -12.53 -19.47 -40.18
N THR A 183 -11.20 -19.37 -40.23
CA THR A 183 -10.48 -19.16 -41.51
C THR A 183 -8.96 -19.32 -41.35
N THR A 184 -8.45 -20.53 -41.53
CA THR A 184 -7.19 -20.73 -42.26
C THR A 184 -7.27 -22.07 -42.99
N THR A 185 -7.22 -21.96 -44.31
CA THR A 185 -7.39 -23.02 -45.29
C THR A 185 -6.17 -23.95 -45.32
N ALA A 186 -6.48 -25.22 -45.59
CA ALA A 186 -5.64 -26.41 -45.58
C ALA A 186 -4.29 -26.33 -46.31
N THR A 187 -3.30 -27.08 -45.79
CA THR A 187 -2.45 -27.94 -46.62
C THR A 187 -2.16 -29.26 -45.87
N THR A 188 -2.65 -30.35 -46.49
CA THR A 188 -2.43 -31.81 -46.30
C THR A 188 -0.98 -32.22 -46.00
N SER A 189 -0.57 -33.33 -45.35
CA SER A 189 -1.07 -34.67 -44.97
C SER A 189 0.10 -35.41 -44.21
N PRO A 190 0.05 -36.70 -43.80
CA PRO A 190 -0.96 -37.47 -43.07
C PRO A 190 -0.39 -38.30 -41.87
N ALA A 191 -1.31 -38.98 -41.20
CA ALA A 191 -1.23 -39.79 -39.97
C ALA A 191 -0.22 -40.96 -39.90
N THR A 192 0.07 -41.40 -38.67
CA THR A 192 0.11 -42.83 -38.24
C THR A 192 -0.15 -42.91 -36.72
N THR A 193 -1.36 -43.33 -36.31
CA THR A 193 -1.71 -44.63 -35.68
C THR A 193 -0.97 -44.98 -34.39
N ALA A 194 -1.73 -45.12 -33.29
CA ALA A 194 -1.88 -46.37 -32.50
C ALA A 194 -1.03 -46.33 -31.21
N THR A 195 -1.43 -46.79 -30.02
CA THR A 195 -2.64 -47.39 -29.43
C THR A 195 -2.34 -47.42 -27.92
N SER A 196 -3.35 -47.15 -27.09
CA SER A 196 -3.32 -47.41 -25.64
C SER A 196 -3.17 -48.92 -25.37
N PRO A 197 -2.84 -49.40 -24.16
CA PRO A 197 -3.95 -49.65 -23.25
C PRO A 197 -3.66 -49.46 -21.76
N ALA A 198 -4.74 -49.08 -21.08
CA ALA A 198 -4.96 -49.21 -19.64
C ALA A 198 -5.13 -50.68 -19.20
N THR A 199 -4.91 -50.97 -17.91
CA THR A 199 -5.72 -51.86 -17.05
C THR A 199 -5.18 -51.82 -15.60
N THR A 200 -5.87 -51.25 -14.61
CA THR A 200 -6.91 -51.78 -13.68
C THR A 200 -6.41 -52.33 -12.33
N SER A 201 -6.80 -51.61 -11.27
CA SER A 201 -7.39 -52.03 -9.97
C SER A 201 -7.02 -53.36 -9.29
N SER A 202 -6.79 -53.31 -7.96
CA SER A 202 -7.62 -54.05 -6.96
C SER A 202 -7.23 -53.72 -5.51
N THR A 203 -8.16 -54.08 -4.63
CA THR A 203 -8.45 -53.62 -3.26
C THR A 203 -7.97 -54.60 -2.18
N SER A 204 -7.94 -54.13 -0.90
CA SER A 204 -8.48 -54.78 0.32
C SER A 204 -7.55 -55.16 1.52
N THR A 205 -7.96 -54.61 2.68
CA THR A 205 -8.20 -55.23 4.03
C THR A 205 -7.09 -55.60 5.05
N SER A 206 -7.06 -54.81 6.15
CA SER A 206 -7.29 -55.11 7.60
C SER A 206 -6.49 -56.15 8.43
N GLY A 207 -6.15 -55.74 9.68
CA GLY A 207 -6.05 -56.60 10.88
C GLY A 207 -5.20 -55.99 12.04
N THR A 208 -5.77 -55.28 13.02
CA THR A 208 -6.10 -55.68 14.44
C THR A 208 -4.98 -55.95 15.47
N SER A 209 -4.99 -55.13 16.55
CA SER A 209 -5.08 -55.48 18.02
C SER A 209 -3.77 -55.66 18.80
N ALA A 210 -3.57 -55.38 20.11
CA ALA A 210 -4.34 -54.82 21.25
C ALA A 210 -3.33 -54.39 22.38
N SER A 211 -3.54 -53.29 23.11
CA SER A 211 -3.99 -53.16 24.54
C SER A 211 -2.98 -53.33 25.71
N THR A 212 -3.24 -52.52 26.77
CA THR A 212 -2.90 -52.59 28.23
C THR A 212 -1.77 -51.68 28.74
N GLU A 213 -1.78 -51.02 29.92
CA GLU A 213 -2.75 -50.55 30.93
C GLU A 213 -2.01 -49.47 31.80
N GLY A 214 -2.70 -48.53 32.46
CA GLY A 214 -2.14 -47.48 33.38
C GLY A 214 -1.70 -48.01 34.76
N PRO A 215 -1.58 -47.22 35.87
CA PRO A 215 -1.98 -45.81 36.11
C PRO A 215 -1.03 -44.91 36.98
N SER A 216 -1.43 -43.62 37.11
CA SER A 216 -1.28 -42.60 38.19
C SER A 216 0.08 -42.28 38.87
N THR A 217 0.42 -40.97 38.91
CA THR A 217 0.49 -40.11 40.13
C THR A 217 1.01 -38.69 39.79
N SER A 218 0.28 -37.64 40.21
CA SER A 218 0.84 -36.30 40.48
C SER A 218 1.18 -36.22 41.99
N PRO A 219 2.18 -35.45 42.47
CA PRO A 219 2.07 -33.98 42.51
C PRO A 219 3.39 -33.15 42.46
N MET A 220 3.21 -31.83 42.42
CA MET A 220 4.13 -30.74 42.84
C MET A 220 5.27 -30.27 41.91
N SER A 221 5.00 -29.11 41.30
CA SER A 221 5.80 -27.87 41.34
C SER A 221 7.26 -28.00 41.79
N THR A 222 8.19 -27.79 40.85
CA THR A 222 9.42 -27.01 41.09
C THR A 222 9.85 -26.32 39.80
N THR A 223 9.93 -25.01 39.90
CA THR A 223 10.43 -24.04 38.93
C THR A 223 11.88 -24.34 38.58
N THR A 224 12.18 -24.59 37.30
CA THR A 224 13.49 -24.31 36.71
C THR A 224 13.28 -23.81 35.29
N GLY A 225 13.61 -22.53 35.08
CA GLY A 225 13.49 -21.88 33.79
C GLY A 225 14.52 -22.44 32.81
N THR A 226 14.02 -23.06 31.76
CA THR A 226 14.74 -23.18 30.49
C THR A 226 14.23 -22.07 29.58
N THR A 227 15.02 -21.00 29.49
CA THR A 227 14.95 -20.02 28.40
C THR A 227 15.30 -20.74 27.11
N THR A 228 14.28 -21.22 26.40
CA THR A 228 14.41 -21.56 24.99
C THR A 228 14.45 -20.23 24.22
N PRO A 229 15.51 -19.93 23.44
CA PRO A 229 15.46 -18.81 22.52
C PRO A 229 14.33 -19.04 21.52
N GLN A 230 13.41 -18.08 21.43
CA GLN A 230 12.38 -18.09 20.40
C GLN A 230 13.02 -18.03 19.01
N PRO A 231 12.43 -18.69 18.00
CA PRO A 231 12.94 -18.61 16.63
C PRO A 231 12.60 -17.24 16.04
N LEU A 232 13.60 -16.36 15.93
CA LEU A 232 13.57 -15.26 14.98
C LEU A 232 14.05 -15.80 13.63
N SER A 233 13.15 -15.93 12.67
CA SER A 233 13.54 -15.95 11.26
C SER A 233 12.62 -15.04 10.46
N ALA A 234 12.93 -13.74 10.47
CA ALA A 234 12.47 -12.83 9.43
C ALA A 234 13.33 -13.11 8.19
N VAL A 235 12.71 -13.65 7.14
CA VAL A 235 13.34 -13.82 5.83
C VAL A 235 13.50 -12.41 5.23
N ARG A 236 14.75 -11.98 5.04
CA ARG A 236 15.08 -10.68 4.40
C ARG A 236 14.93 -10.82 2.88
N ASN A 237 13.91 -10.24 2.28
CA ASN A 237 13.71 -10.35 0.82
C ASN A 237 13.19 -9.05 0.16
N CYS A 238 13.88 -7.93 0.29
CA CYS A 238 13.70 -6.84 -0.70
C CYS A 238 15.00 -6.20 -1.20
N GLN A 239 16.15 -6.55 -0.62
CA GLN A 239 17.44 -6.24 -1.21
C GLN A 239 17.97 -7.47 -1.94
N LEU A 240 17.91 -7.44 -3.28
CA LEU A 240 18.79 -8.29 -4.07
C LEU A 240 20.22 -7.70 -3.92
N GLU A 241 21.11 -8.40 -3.23
CA GLU A 241 22.55 -8.18 -3.40
C GLU A 241 22.95 -8.36 -4.88
N PRO A 242 24.10 -7.82 -5.35
CA PRO A 242 24.51 -7.95 -6.73
C PRO A 242 24.52 -9.42 -7.16
N LEU A 243 23.71 -9.76 -8.18
CA LEU A 243 23.67 -11.10 -8.73
C LEU A 243 25.04 -11.42 -9.35
N VAL A 244 25.58 -12.61 -9.06
CA VAL A 244 26.91 -13.04 -9.56
C VAL A 244 26.73 -14.14 -10.60
N GLU A 245 27.41 -14.01 -11.75
CA GLU A 245 27.34 -14.98 -12.83
C GLU A 245 27.95 -16.33 -12.38
N GLY A 246 27.17 -17.43 -12.51
CA GLY A 246 27.57 -18.77 -12.07
C GLY A 246 26.94 -19.24 -10.76
N SER A 247 26.21 -18.37 -10.05
CA SER A 247 25.53 -18.67 -8.78
C SER A 247 24.17 -19.39 -8.92
N GLY A 248 23.90 -19.96 -10.10
CA GLY A 248 22.56 -20.46 -10.48
C GLY A 248 21.71 -19.42 -11.21
N CYS A 249 22.17 -18.16 -11.21
CA CYS A 249 21.69 -17.08 -12.06
C CYS A 249 22.59 -16.90 -13.30
N LYS A 250 21.97 -16.71 -14.46
CA LYS A 250 22.64 -16.36 -15.70
C LYS A 250 22.37 -14.90 -16.03
N GLN A 251 23.43 -14.10 -16.13
CA GLN A 251 23.30 -12.74 -16.67
C GLN A 251 22.92 -12.86 -18.14
N LEU A 252 21.78 -12.30 -18.50
CA LEU A 252 21.29 -12.36 -19.87
C LEU A 252 21.85 -11.20 -20.69
N GLN A 253 21.81 -10.00 -20.12
CA GLN A 253 22.24 -8.80 -20.81
C GLN A 253 22.56 -7.68 -19.82
N ILE A 254 23.57 -6.89 -20.14
CA ILE A 254 23.84 -5.60 -19.51
C ILE A 254 23.42 -4.52 -20.51
N PHE A 255 22.61 -3.58 -20.05
CA PHE A 255 22.22 -2.39 -20.79
C PHE A 255 23.00 -1.22 -20.22
N GLU A 256 24.11 -0.92 -20.92
CA GLU A 256 24.82 0.35 -20.81
C GLU A 256 24.00 1.43 -21.53
N ASP A 257 24.08 2.69 -21.08
CA ASP A 257 23.21 3.81 -21.51
C ASP A 257 21.74 3.73 -21.05
N ALA A 258 21.41 2.81 -20.13
CA ALA A 258 20.20 2.97 -19.36
C ALA A 258 20.36 4.24 -18.53
N ARG A 259 19.73 5.34 -18.94
CA ARG A 259 19.78 6.61 -18.19
C ARG A 259 19.08 6.42 -16.85
N PHE A 260 19.79 5.88 -15.88
CA PHE A 260 19.50 6.07 -14.47
C PHE A 260 20.28 7.30 -14.05
N GLY A 261 19.53 8.29 -13.64
CA GLY A 261 19.99 9.61 -13.34
C GLY A 261 18.77 10.47 -13.12
N LEU A 262 18.96 11.50 -12.31
CA LEU A 262 18.00 12.58 -12.21
C LEU A 262 17.91 13.22 -13.61
N GLY A 263 16.70 13.41 -14.11
CA GLY A 263 16.50 14.30 -15.26
C GLY A 263 16.95 15.71 -14.90
N ALA A 264 16.68 16.70 -15.75
CA ALA A 264 16.82 18.11 -15.35
C ALA A 264 15.94 18.51 -14.14
N ASN A 265 15.23 17.53 -13.55
CA ASN A 265 14.00 17.61 -12.80
C ASN A 265 14.02 16.72 -11.54
N GLY A 266 15.18 16.24 -11.08
CA GLY A 266 15.26 15.44 -9.83
C GLY A 266 14.53 14.09 -9.82
N GLN A 267 13.86 13.70 -10.91
CA GLN A 267 13.19 12.40 -11.07
C GLN A 267 14.10 11.40 -11.81
N GLU A 268 14.07 10.12 -11.44
CA GLU A 268 14.72 9.08 -12.23
C GLU A 268 14.15 9.08 -13.67
N THR A 269 15.01 9.24 -14.68
CA THR A 269 14.57 9.31 -16.08
C THR A 269 14.22 7.96 -16.69
N GLU A 270 12.95 7.52 -16.70
CA GLU A 270 12.46 6.36 -17.50
C GLU A 270 13.26 5.02 -17.34
N GLY A 271 14.29 4.98 -16.49
CA GLY A 271 15.41 4.04 -16.58
C GLY A 271 15.04 2.69 -16.00
N ARG A 272 14.36 2.70 -14.85
CA ARG A 272 13.77 1.50 -14.25
C ARG A 272 12.66 0.93 -15.12
N HIS A 273 11.82 1.80 -15.70
CA HIS A 273 10.76 1.39 -16.62
C HIS A 273 11.32 0.75 -17.91
N ARG A 274 12.40 1.31 -18.45
CA ARG A 274 13.19 0.72 -19.56
C ARG A 274 13.88 -0.56 -19.14
N CYS A 275 14.45 -0.64 -17.94
CA CYS A 275 15.11 -1.86 -17.45
C CYS A 275 14.10 -3.01 -17.28
N LEU A 276 12.89 -2.70 -16.81
CA LEU A 276 11.77 -3.63 -16.78
C LEU A 276 11.35 -4.05 -18.19
N GLU A 277 11.22 -3.12 -19.15
CA GLU A 277 10.99 -3.44 -20.57
C GLU A 277 12.07 -4.34 -21.18
N GLN A 278 13.33 -4.00 -20.95
CA GLN A 278 14.47 -4.73 -21.45
C GLN A 278 14.54 -6.13 -20.81
N MET A 279 14.22 -6.26 -19.53
CA MET A 279 14.06 -7.54 -18.86
C MET A 279 13.07 -8.44 -19.62
N ARG A 280 12.00 -7.86 -20.15
CA ARG A 280 10.97 -8.58 -20.91
C ARG A 280 11.44 -8.93 -22.31
N GLU A 281 12.14 -8.01 -22.99
CA GLU A 281 12.70 -8.25 -24.33
C GLU A 281 13.69 -9.42 -24.35
N VAL A 282 14.55 -9.53 -23.33
CA VAL A 282 15.53 -10.62 -23.24
C VAL A 282 15.03 -11.86 -22.49
N LYS A 283 13.77 -11.81 -22.02
CA LYS A 283 13.12 -12.86 -21.21
C LYS A 283 13.89 -13.16 -19.91
N GLY A 284 14.40 -12.14 -19.25
CA GLY A 284 14.90 -12.24 -17.88
C GLY A 284 13.76 -12.41 -16.88
N ASP A 285 14.07 -12.98 -15.73
CA ASP A 285 13.16 -13.08 -14.58
C ASP A 285 13.58 -12.16 -13.44
N SER A 286 14.79 -11.61 -13.45
CA SER A 286 15.32 -10.71 -12.42
C SER A 286 16.11 -9.57 -13.06
N PHE A 287 16.28 -8.45 -12.36
CA PHE A 287 17.20 -7.40 -12.78
C PHE A 287 17.86 -6.72 -11.58
N VAL A 288 19.07 -6.21 -11.79
CA VAL A 288 19.80 -5.35 -10.86
C VAL A 288 20.01 -4.02 -11.59
N HIS A 289 19.81 -2.90 -10.90
CA HIS A 289 20.05 -1.59 -11.49
C HIS A 289 21.03 -0.77 -10.65
N SER A 290 21.81 0.04 -11.34
CA SER A 290 22.72 1.03 -10.79
C SER A 290 22.74 2.26 -11.70
N VAL A 291 23.34 3.36 -11.25
CA VAL A 291 23.40 4.60 -12.04
C VAL A 291 24.05 4.32 -13.41
N GLY A 292 23.32 4.61 -14.50
CA GLY A 292 23.75 4.38 -15.88
C GLY A 292 23.65 2.94 -16.41
N ARG A 293 23.27 1.95 -15.58
CA ARG A 293 23.45 0.53 -15.91
C ARG A 293 22.33 -0.36 -15.38
N CYS A 294 21.74 -1.17 -16.27
CA CYS A 294 20.75 -2.19 -15.94
C CYS A 294 21.29 -3.57 -16.31
N GLU A 295 21.29 -4.50 -15.37
CA GLU A 295 21.70 -5.87 -15.58
C GLU A 295 20.47 -6.77 -15.50
N VAL A 296 20.16 -7.49 -16.57
CA VAL A 296 19.05 -8.42 -16.61
C VAL A 296 19.56 -9.85 -16.45
N TRP A 297 18.86 -10.62 -15.63
CA TRP A 297 19.24 -11.95 -15.20
C TRP A 297 18.12 -12.97 -15.43
N ARG A 298 18.51 -14.24 -15.58
CA ARG A 298 17.64 -15.40 -15.55
C ARG A 298 18.13 -16.39 -14.50
N CYS A 299 17.38 -16.49 -13.43
CA CYS A 299 17.70 -17.30 -12.25
C CYS A 299 16.78 -18.54 -12.13
N GLY A 300 15.63 -18.55 -12.81
CA GLY A 300 14.65 -19.62 -12.76
C GLY A 300 13.75 -19.54 -11.53
N THR A 301 14.05 -20.31 -10.49
CA THR A 301 13.19 -20.52 -9.30
C THR A 301 13.74 -19.82 -8.05
N ALA A 302 12.86 -19.38 -7.13
CA ALA A 302 13.20 -18.81 -5.82
C ALA A 302 14.29 -19.56 -5.02
N ALA A 303 14.36 -20.90 -5.11
CA ALA A 303 15.37 -21.70 -4.42
C ALA A 303 16.81 -21.45 -4.90
N ARG A 304 17.01 -21.10 -6.18
CA ARG A 304 18.34 -20.81 -6.74
C ARG A 304 18.83 -19.41 -6.37
N LEU A 305 17.91 -18.44 -6.25
CA LEU A 305 18.23 -17.12 -5.71
C LEU A 305 18.61 -17.13 -4.24
N ARG A 306 17.95 -17.95 -3.41
CA ARG A 306 18.32 -18.11 -2.00
C ARG A 306 19.71 -18.75 -1.82
N MET A 307 20.18 -19.54 -2.79
CA MET A 307 21.54 -20.09 -2.77
C MET A 307 22.60 -19.08 -3.25
N SER A 308 22.23 -18.13 -4.11
CA SER A 308 23.06 -16.99 -4.49
C SER A 308 22.97 -15.80 -3.52
N ALA A 309 21.99 -15.81 -2.60
CA ALA A 309 21.66 -14.73 -1.67
C ALA A 309 21.57 -15.19 -0.20
N GLY A 310 22.43 -16.11 0.25
CA GLY A 310 22.49 -16.52 1.65
C GLY A 310 23.92 -16.65 2.17
N PRO A 311 24.17 -16.59 3.49
CA PRO A 311 23.54 -15.81 4.55
C PRO A 311 24.33 -14.48 4.72
N GLY A 312 24.33 -13.63 3.69
CA GLY A 312 25.06 -12.36 3.66
C GLY A 312 24.22 -11.22 4.23
N GLY A 313 24.01 -11.21 5.53
CA GLY A 313 23.13 -10.24 6.19
C GLY A 313 23.80 -8.92 6.56
N GLY A 314 24.45 -8.21 5.62
CA GLY A 314 24.71 -6.76 5.62
C GLY A 314 25.53 -6.14 6.77
N LEU A 315 26.57 -5.37 6.40
CA LEU A 315 27.01 -4.17 7.15
C LEU A 315 27.91 -3.31 6.26
N SER A 316 27.36 -2.16 5.82
CA SER A 316 28.05 -0.92 5.45
C SER A 316 29.19 -1.00 4.41
N SER A 317 29.05 -0.23 3.34
CA SER A 317 30.15 0.23 2.49
C SER A 317 31.12 1.13 3.29
N SER A 318 31.83 0.56 4.25
CA SER A 318 32.92 1.25 4.94
C SER A 318 34.17 1.18 4.05
N PRO A 319 34.71 2.33 3.60
CA PRO A 319 35.99 2.37 2.87
C PRO A 319 37.19 1.88 3.70
N ASP A 320 36.98 1.61 4.99
CA ASP A 320 38.01 1.27 5.98
C ASP A 320 38.04 -0.23 6.33
N ALA A 321 37.39 -1.09 5.52
CA ALA A 321 37.37 -2.53 5.72
C ALA A 321 38.70 -3.19 5.26
N VAL A 322 39.36 -3.87 6.19
CA VAL A 322 40.65 -4.54 5.99
C VAL A 322 40.63 -5.98 6.48
N ALA A 323 41.50 -6.80 5.91
CA ALA A 323 41.85 -8.12 6.41
C ALA A 323 43.30 -8.11 6.91
N LEU A 324 43.56 -8.80 8.01
CA LEU A 324 44.90 -8.94 8.57
C LEU A 324 45.42 -10.35 8.25
N VAL A 325 46.55 -10.44 7.54
CA VAL A 325 47.22 -11.70 7.23
C VAL A 325 48.49 -11.78 8.08
N GLY A 326 48.59 -12.80 8.94
CA GLY A 326 49.78 -13.02 9.76
C GLY A 326 50.98 -13.45 8.94
N ALA A 327 52.19 -13.38 9.52
CA ALA A 327 53.44 -13.78 8.86
C ALA A 327 53.49 -15.25 8.38
N ASN A 328 52.59 -16.10 8.90
CA ASN A 328 52.38 -17.47 8.45
C ASN A 328 51.44 -17.60 7.23
N GLY A 329 50.95 -16.48 6.67
CA GLY A 329 50.04 -16.43 5.53
C GLY A 329 48.56 -16.67 5.89
N GLN A 330 48.22 -16.78 7.17
CA GLN A 330 46.86 -17.06 7.62
C GLN A 330 46.08 -15.77 7.92
N TYR A 331 44.79 -15.77 7.61
CA TYR A 331 43.90 -14.66 7.94
C TYR A 331 43.56 -14.68 9.42
N VAL A 332 43.59 -13.52 10.07
CA VAL A 332 43.04 -13.30 11.40
C VAL A 332 41.53 -13.17 11.28
N SER A 333 40.78 -13.91 12.10
CA SER A 333 39.33 -13.96 12.10
C SER A 333 38.75 -13.76 13.50
N ALA A 334 37.56 -13.19 13.55
CA ALA A 334 36.76 -13.03 14.76
C ALA A 334 35.43 -13.77 14.58
N ASP A 335 35.14 -14.74 15.44
CA ASP A 335 33.86 -15.44 15.43
C ASP A 335 32.72 -14.54 15.95
N GLU A 336 31.47 -14.90 15.65
CA GLU A 336 30.29 -14.16 16.15
C GLU A 336 30.27 -14.05 17.68
N ASP A 337 30.79 -15.05 18.39
CA ASP A 337 30.89 -15.06 19.86
C ASP A 337 31.99 -14.14 20.41
N GLY A 338 32.80 -13.53 19.53
CA GLY A 338 33.89 -12.62 19.85
C GLY A 338 35.23 -13.30 20.08
N SER A 339 35.34 -14.62 19.91
CA SER A 339 36.63 -15.31 19.97
C SER A 339 37.48 -15.02 18.73
N MET A 340 38.80 -14.87 18.93
CA MET A 340 39.75 -14.53 17.88
C MET A 340 40.64 -15.73 17.56
N HIS A 341 40.75 -16.07 16.29
CA HIS A 341 41.58 -17.18 15.79
C HIS A 341 42.15 -16.85 14.41
N SER A 342 43.06 -17.65 13.89
CA SER A 342 43.53 -17.56 12.50
C SER A 342 43.16 -18.82 11.73
N SER A 343 42.71 -18.64 10.49
CA SER A 343 42.13 -19.69 9.64
C SER A 343 43.06 -20.04 8.46
N GLU A 344 43.04 -21.30 7.99
CA GLU A 344 43.95 -21.79 6.94
C GLU A 344 43.46 -21.49 5.51
N GLU A 345 44.40 -20.98 4.70
CA GLU A 345 44.49 -20.88 3.23
C GLU A 345 43.39 -20.18 2.40
N SER A 346 42.20 -19.88 2.93
CA SER A 346 41.16 -19.14 2.19
C SER A 346 40.52 -18.02 3.00
N PHE A 347 40.30 -16.87 2.36
CA PHE A 347 39.63 -15.71 2.97
C PHE A 347 38.20 -16.08 3.39
N VAL A 348 37.81 -15.64 4.59
CA VAL A 348 36.45 -15.80 5.14
C VAL A 348 35.92 -14.44 5.62
N PRO A 349 34.60 -14.18 5.58
CA PRO A 349 34.03 -12.90 6.02
C PRO A 349 34.37 -12.50 7.46
N GLU A 350 34.55 -13.49 8.35
CA GLU A 350 34.96 -13.33 9.74
C GLU A 350 36.38 -12.75 9.88
N ALA A 351 37.16 -12.74 8.79
CA ALA A 351 38.48 -12.11 8.72
C ALA A 351 38.45 -10.59 8.43
N LEU A 352 37.26 -10.01 8.24
CA LEU A 352 37.12 -8.58 7.99
C LEU A 352 37.02 -7.77 9.28
N PHE A 353 37.80 -6.70 9.32
CA PHE A 353 37.79 -5.69 10.38
C PHE A 353 37.57 -4.30 9.77
N GLU A 354 36.86 -3.45 10.48
CA GLU A 354 36.94 -2.01 10.24
C GLU A 354 38.13 -1.45 11.02
N MET A 355 39.09 -0.87 10.31
CA MET A 355 40.27 -0.26 10.93
C MET A 355 40.19 1.25 10.84
N LYS A 356 40.03 1.92 11.98
CA LYS A 356 39.90 3.38 12.04
C LYS A 356 41.03 4.01 12.81
N GLU A 357 41.73 4.96 12.20
CA GLU A 357 42.73 5.79 12.88
C GLU A 357 42.05 6.74 13.87
N VAL A 358 42.42 6.63 15.15
CA VAL A 358 41.86 7.44 16.25
C VAL A 358 42.82 8.55 16.70
N GLU A 359 44.12 8.31 16.56
CA GLU A 359 45.21 9.30 16.72
C GLU A 359 46.30 8.96 15.71
N PRO A 360 47.20 9.91 15.34
CA PRO A 360 48.30 9.62 14.42
C PRO A 360 49.10 8.36 14.82
N GLY A 361 49.00 7.31 14.00
CA GLY A 361 49.66 6.03 14.25
C GLY A 361 48.97 5.11 15.27
N LYS A 362 47.75 5.41 15.70
CA LYS A 362 46.91 4.53 16.54
C LYS A 362 45.58 4.22 15.88
N VAL A 363 45.20 2.95 15.88
CA VAL A 363 44.02 2.43 15.22
C VAL A 363 43.14 1.64 16.18
N THR A 364 41.85 1.60 15.89
CA THR A 364 40.91 0.62 16.46
C THR A 364 40.62 -0.46 15.44
N LEU A 365 40.26 -1.65 15.90
CA LEU A 365 39.81 -2.76 15.07
C LEU A 365 38.41 -3.17 15.50
N LYS A 366 37.44 -3.10 14.60
CA LYS A 366 36.07 -3.56 14.85
C LYS A 366 35.78 -4.79 14.00
N ALA A 367 35.54 -5.93 14.63
CA ALA A 367 35.22 -7.18 13.94
C ALA A 367 33.90 -7.05 13.19
N LYS A 368 33.88 -7.38 11.90
CA LYS A 368 32.66 -7.27 11.08
C LYS A 368 31.66 -8.39 11.36
N SER A 369 32.11 -9.53 11.86
CA SER A 369 31.27 -10.68 12.20
C SER A 369 30.26 -10.39 13.32
N ASN A 370 30.60 -9.55 14.29
CA ASN A 370 29.75 -9.25 15.44
C ASN A 370 29.60 -7.75 15.77
N ASP A 371 30.19 -6.88 14.95
CA ASP A 371 30.17 -5.42 15.07
C ASP A 371 30.70 -4.90 16.45
N LYS A 372 31.72 -5.58 17.00
CA LYS A 372 32.36 -5.20 18.28
C LYS A 372 33.86 -4.90 18.11
N PHE A 373 34.39 -4.04 18.98
CA PHE A 373 35.80 -3.69 19.01
C PHE A 373 36.66 -4.83 19.59
N VAL A 374 37.80 -5.08 18.95
CA VAL A 374 38.81 -6.04 19.40
C VAL A 374 39.58 -5.40 20.55
N LYS A 375 39.63 -6.09 21.69
CA LYS A 375 40.39 -5.66 22.86
C LYS A 375 41.49 -6.65 23.22
N ALA A 376 42.62 -6.12 23.68
CA ALA A 376 43.69 -6.93 24.24
C ALA A 376 43.50 -7.06 25.76
N VAL A 377 43.05 -8.22 26.24
CA VAL A 377 42.80 -8.45 27.67
C VAL A 377 44.09 -8.79 28.43
N PRO A 378 44.12 -8.57 29.77
CA PRO A 378 45.21 -9.00 30.63
C PRO A 378 45.47 -10.51 30.46
N GLY A 379 46.72 -10.87 30.20
CA GLY A 379 47.12 -12.24 29.82
C GLY A 379 47.41 -12.41 28.33
N GLY A 380 47.17 -11.38 27.51
CA GLY A 380 47.57 -11.35 26.11
C GLY A 380 46.55 -11.95 25.15
N HIS A 381 45.36 -12.35 25.59
CA HIS A 381 44.31 -12.80 24.68
C HIS A 381 43.63 -11.61 23.97
N LEU A 382 43.12 -11.85 22.78
CA LEU A 382 42.33 -10.87 22.02
C LEU A 382 40.89 -11.37 21.92
N VAL A 383 39.94 -10.49 22.16
CA VAL A 383 38.49 -10.78 22.06
C VAL A 383 37.75 -9.59 21.49
N ALA A 384 36.76 -9.83 20.64
CA ALA A 384 35.88 -8.81 20.05
C ALA A 384 34.54 -8.76 20.81
N GLU A 385 34.50 -8.08 21.96
CA GLU A 385 33.33 -8.14 22.87
C GLU A 385 32.72 -6.79 23.27
N THR A 386 33.32 -5.66 22.90
CA THR A 386 32.91 -4.31 23.36
C THR A 386 32.27 -3.47 22.25
N TRP A 387 31.26 -2.66 22.60
CA TRP A 387 30.53 -1.80 21.64
C TRP A 387 31.09 -0.39 21.50
N HIS A 388 32.06 -0.03 22.34
CA HIS A 388 32.82 1.22 22.31
C HIS A 388 34.31 0.90 22.45
N TRP A 389 35.18 1.85 22.10
CA TRP A 389 36.62 1.73 22.28
C TRP A 389 37.08 2.62 23.43
N ASP A 390 37.92 2.07 24.30
CA ASP A 390 38.74 2.79 25.27
C ASP A 390 40.20 2.36 25.06
N ASP A 391 41.08 2.66 25.99
CA ASP A 391 42.51 2.36 25.91
C ASP A 391 42.83 0.92 25.45
N TRP A 392 42.02 -0.09 25.80
CA TRP A 392 42.33 -1.51 25.57
C TRP A 392 41.97 -2.01 24.17
N GLU A 393 41.18 -1.24 23.43
CA GLU A 393 40.75 -1.48 22.05
C GLU A 393 41.56 -0.68 21.02
N VAL A 394 42.54 0.11 21.49
CA VAL A 394 43.42 0.95 20.66
C VAL A 394 44.80 0.31 20.51
N PHE A 395 45.26 0.19 19.26
CA PHE A 395 46.54 -0.40 18.89
C PHE A 395 47.45 0.62 18.20
N SER A 396 48.73 0.65 18.55
CA SER A 396 49.71 1.44 17.79
C SER A 396 50.12 0.66 16.54
N LEU A 397 50.07 1.31 15.38
CA LEU A 397 50.42 0.73 14.09
C LEU A 397 51.88 1.08 13.76
N GLU A 398 52.75 0.08 13.74
CA GLU A 398 54.18 0.24 13.43
C GLU A 398 54.48 -0.33 12.03
N LYS A 399 55.01 0.49 11.12
CA LYS A 399 55.33 0.08 9.74
C LYS A 399 56.77 -0.44 9.64
N HIS A 400 56.96 -1.59 9.01
CA HIS A 400 58.27 -2.19 8.73
C HIS A 400 58.78 -1.86 7.31
N GLU A 401 60.10 -1.99 7.10
CA GLU A 401 60.78 -1.61 5.84
C GLU A 401 60.34 -2.44 4.62
N ASP A 402 59.78 -3.63 4.84
CA ASP A 402 59.25 -4.56 3.84
C ASP A 402 57.78 -4.33 3.48
N GLY A 403 57.13 -3.31 4.08
CA GLY A 403 55.73 -2.99 3.85
C GLY A 403 54.75 -3.74 4.76
N GLN A 404 55.23 -4.58 5.67
CA GLN A 404 54.42 -5.22 6.71
C GLN A 404 54.17 -4.26 7.89
N PHE A 405 53.18 -4.58 8.72
CA PHE A 405 52.79 -3.81 9.89
C PHE A 405 52.81 -4.67 11.15
N ALA A 406 53.15 -4.07 12.28
CA ALA A 406 52.98 -4.68 13.60
C ALA A 406 51.97 -3.87 14.41
N LEU A 407 51.05 -4.56 15.09
CA LEU A 407 50.03 -3.95 15.94
C LEU A 407 50.46 -4.10 17.40
N ARG A 408 50.72 -2.98 18.07
CA ARG A 408 51.10 -2.96 19.48
C ARG A 408 49.89 -2.59 20.34
N SER A 409 49.49 -3.49 21.23
CA SER A 409 48.41 -3.24 22.20
C SER A 409 48.79 -2.15 23.20
N PHE A 410 47.78 -1.63 23.90
CA PHE A 410 47.94 -0.71 25.04
C PHE A 410 48.95 -1.18 26.09
N HIS A 411 49.09 -2.50 26.26
CA HIS A 411 50.01 -3.13 27.20
C HIS A 411 51.46 -3.18 26.70
N ASN A 412 51.78 -2.47 25.60
CA ASN A 412 53.09 -2.46 24.92
C ASN A 412 53.56 -3.84 24.42
N LEU A 413 52.62 -4.75 24.16
CA LEU A 413 52.89 -6.06 23.56
C LEU A 413 52.28 -6.13 22.17
N PHE A 414 53.03 -6.70 21.23
CA PHE A 414 52.61 -6.89 19.85
C PHE A 414 51.72 -8.12 19.71
N ILE A 415 50.68 -7.97 18.87
CA ILE A 415 49.84 -9.08 18.44
C ILE A 415 50.70 -10.09 17.68
N THR A 416 50.48 -11.37 17.94
CA THR A 416 51.17 -12.49 17.30
C THR A 416 50.19 -13.56 16.89
N VAL A 417 50.51 -14.25 15.79
CA VAL A 417 49.85 -15.48 15.38
C VAL A 417 50.72 -16.66 15.81
N GLY A 418 50.22 -17.49 16.73
CA GLY A 418 50.90 -18.65 17.27
C GLY A 418 50.70 -19.92 16.43
N GLU A 419 51.55 -20.93 16.63
CA GLU A 419 51.38 -22.25 16.00
C GLU A 419 50.05 -22.88 16.43
N GLY A 420 49.21 -23.27 15.46
CA GLY A 420 47.88 -23.84 15.71
C GLY A 420 46.72 -22.83 15.71
N GLY A 421 46.94 -21.62 15.21
CA GLY A 421 45.86 -20.67 14.90
C GLY A 421 45.50 -19.69 16.02
N SER A 422 46.16 -19.77 17.19
CA SER A 422 45.88 -18.88 18.32
C SER A 422 46.45 -17.48 18.12
N ILE A 423 45.68 -16.43 18.43
CA ILE A 423 46.13 -15.04 18.31
C ILE A 423 46.28 -14.42 19.69
N SER A 424 47.43 -13.82 19.97
CA SER A 424 47.70 -13.21 21.28
C SER A 424 48.65 -12.01 21.22
N ALA A 425 48.42 -10.99 22.04
CA ALA A 425 49.32 -9.86 22.28
C ALA A 425 50.38 -10.20 23.34
N THR A 426 51.34 -11.06 22.99
CA THR A 426 52.34 -11.60 23.94
C THR A 426 53.78 -11.24 23.60
N SER A 427 54.08 -10.73 22.40
CA SER A 427 55.46 -10.47 21.98
C SER A 427 55.96 -9.08 22.39
N PRO A 428 57.18 -8.95 22.94
CA PRO A 428 57.82 -7.66 23.18
C PRO A 428 58.49 -7.05 21.92
N GLN A 429 58.50 -7.77 20.79
CA GLN A 429 59.12 -7.35 19.53
C GLN A 429 58.13 -7.46 18.37
N GLY A 430 58.05 -6.44 17.52
CA GLY A 430 57.14 -6.38 16.35
C GLY A 430 57.60 -7.15 15.11
N THR A 431 58.47 -8.15 15.25
CA THR A 431 59.08 -8.88 14.10
C THR A 431 58.72 -10.37 14.12
N GLY A 432 58.82 -11.06 12.98
CA GLY A 432 58.50 -12.49 12.88
C GLY A 432 56.99 -12.73 12.95
N ASN A 433 56.53 -13.59 13.86
CA ASN A 433 55.10 -13.94 14.01
C ASN A 433 54.20 -12.77 14.45
N ALA A 434 54.79 -11.60 14.74
CA ALA A 434 54.10 -10.35 15.06
C ALA A 434 53.88 -9.42 13.86
N ALA A 435 54.38 -9.78 12.69
CA ALA A 435 54.23 -9.00 11.46
C ALA A 435 52.96 -9.41 10.70
N PHE A 436 52.22 -8.42 10.21
CA PHE A 436 50.96 -8.56 9.50
C PHE A 436 50.99 -7.83 8.16
N GLN A 437 50.37 -8.41 7.15
CA GLN A 437 49.97 -7.71 5.94
C GLN A 437 48.53 -7.21 6.13
N VAL A 438 48.30 -5.94 5.83
CA VAL A 438 46.95 -5.33 5.86
C VAL A 438 46.45 -5.26 4.43
N LEU A 439 45.43 -6.06 4.12
CA LEU A 439 44.77 -6.07 2.81
C LEU A 439 43.48 -5.25 2.90
N ASN A 440 43.18 -4.41 1.93
CA ASN A 440 41.85 -3.78 1.86
C ASN A 440 40.87 -4.70 1.11
N LYS A 441 39.57 -4.41 1.23
CA LYS A 441 38.50 -5.21 0.59
C LYS A 441 38.71 -5.43 -0.91
N SER A 442 39.25 -4.46 -1.65
CA SER A 442 39.51 -4.59 -3.08
C SER A 442 40.74 -5.44 -3.40
N GLN A 443 41.77 -5.42 -2.56
CA GLN A 443 42.97 -6.22 -2.73
C GLN A 443 42.74 -7.69 -2.33
N ALA A 444 42.02 -7.95 -1.23
CA ALA A 444 41.69 -9.31 -0.80
C ALA A 444 40.82 -10.05 -1.84
N ALA A 445 39.80 -9.38 -2.38
CA ALA A 445 38.96 -9.92 -3.46
C ALA A 445 39.73 -10.12 -4.78
N TRP A 446 40.83 -9.38 -4.99
CA TRP A 446 41.65 -9.46 -6.20
C TRP A 446 42.74 -10.56 -6.11
N GLU A 447 43.26 -10.84 -4.92
CA GLU A 447 44.17 -11.96 -4.66
C GLU A 447 43.41 -13.31 -4.73
N GLU A 448 42.16 -13.35 -4.26
CA GLU A 448 41.22 -14.48 -4.44
C GLU A 448 40.93 -14.76 -5.94
N ALA A 449 40.98 -13.73 -6.78
CA ALA A 449 40.82 -13.82 -8.22
C ALA A 449 42.13 -14.13 -9.00
N GLY A 450 43.27 -14.34 -8.31
CA GLY A 450 44.52 -14.82 -8.90
C GLY A 450 45.37 -13.78 -9.66
N GLY A 451 45.38 -12.53 -9.20
CA GLY A 451 45.86 -11.36 -9.96
C GLY A 451 47.33 -11.27 -10.43
N GLN A 452 47.57 -10.37 -11.40
CA GLN A 452 48.89 -9.78 -11.71
C GLN A 452 48.83 -8.28 -12.10
N THR A 453 49.74 -7.51 -11.49
CA THR A 453 50.32 -6.17 -11.77
C THR A 453 49.62 -4.87 -11.30
N HIS A 454 50.46 -4.05 -10.63
CA HIS A 454 50.28 -2.80 -9.87
C HIS A 454 49.73 -1.57 -10.62
N VAL A 455 48.98 -0.71 -9.91
CA VAL A 455 48.89 0.75 -10.20
C VAL A 455 48.77 1.58 -8.91
N ASP A 456 49.49 2.71 -8.91
CA ASP A 456 49.75 3.74 -7.90
C ASP A 456 48.54 4.63 -7.51
N PHE A 457 48.50 5.09 -6.25
CA PHE A 457 47.51 6.06 -5.74
C PHE A 457 48.00 7.51 -5.88
N GLY A 458 47.24 8.36 -6.57
CA GLY A 458 47.37 9.81 -6.40
C GLY A 458 46.68 10.69 -7.43
N LYS A 459 45.47 11.17 -7.13
CA LYS A 459 45.08 12.61 -7.07
C LYS A 459 43.56 12.82 -6.97
N THR A 460 43.23 13.89 -6.27
CA THR A 460 41.89 14.36 -5.86
C THR A 460 41.49 15.63 -6.62
N ILE A 461 40.16 15.89 -6.73
CA ILE A 461 39.43 17.20 -6.73
C ILE A 461 38.74 17.72 -8.04
N SER A 462 37.39 17.81 -7.91
CA SER A 462 36.33 18.81 -8.24
C SER A 462 35.84 19.23 -9.65
N MET A 463 34.48 19.21 -9.74
CA MET A 463 33.44 20.12 -10.31
C MET A 463 33.77 21.19 -11.37
N GLU A 464 32.94 21.29 -12.42
CA GLU A 464 32.05 22.46 -12.74
C GLU A 464 31.17 22.23 -13.99
N SER A 465 30.07 22.99 -14.07
CA SER A 465 28.87 22.90 -14.93
C SER A 465 28.97 23.64 -16.30
N ALA A 466 28.05 23.36 -17.26
CA ALA A 466 27.55 24.34 -18.25
C ALA A 466 26.39 23.84 -19.16
N HIS A 467 25.36 24.69 -19.34
CA HIS A 467 24.24 24.63 -20.31
C HIS A 467 24.61 25.15 -21.72
N ALA A 468 23.87 24.74 -22.78
CA ALA A 468 23.45 25.61 -23.91
C ALA A 468 22.37 24.95 -24.83
N THR A 469 21.34 25.73 -25.24
CA THR A 469 20.28 25.41 -26.23
C THR A 469 20.42 26.25 -27.52
N CYS A 470 19.78 25.86 -28.65
CA CYS A 470 19.62 26.73 -29.84
C CYS A 470 18.43 26.38 -30.78
N SER A 471 17.66 27.40 -31.19
CA SER A 471 16.45 27.34 -32.05
C SER A 471 16.49 28.32 -33.26
N ARG A 472 16.38 27.81 -34.51
CA ARG A 472 16.04 28.42 -35.86
C ARG A 472 16.88 29.63 -36.43
N PRO A 473 16.64 30.14 -37.68
CA PRO A 473 17.22 29.69 -38.96
C PRO A 473 18.07 30.75 -39.72
N SER A 474 19.24 30.39 -40.29
CA SER A 474 19.88 31.13 -41.40
C SER A 474 20.86 30.26 -42.21
N GLU A 475 20.97 30.56 -43.50
CA GLU A 475 21.73 29.84 -44.52
C GLU A 475 23.25 30.06 -44.39
N LYS A 476 24.02 28.96 -44.26
CA LYS A 476 25.46 28.74 -44.60
C LYS A 476 26.04 27.65 -43.69
N ALA A 477 25.66 26.40 -43.95
CA ALA A 477 26.32 25.24 -43.35
C ALA A 477 27.36 24.71 -44.34
N THR A 478 28.59 24.52 -43.89
CA THR A 478 29.71 23.99 -44.69
C THR A 478 30.14 22.65 -44.08
N VAL A 479 30.37 21.63 -44.90
CA VAL A 479 30.80 20.29 -44.44
C VAL A 479 32.32 20.16 -44.60
N ARG A 480 32.99 19.66 -43.55
CA ARG A 480 34.44 19.45 -43.50
C ARG A 480 34.72 17.95 -43.45
N CYS A 481 35.49 17.49 -44.41
CA CYS A 481 35.87 16.08 -44.55
C CYS A 481 37.38 15.97 -44.30
N CYS A 482 37.78 14.94 -43.55
CA CYS A 482 39.14 14.68 -43.13
C CYS A 482 39.65 13.39 -43.78
N ALA A 483 40.88 13.42 -44.28
CA ALA A 483 41.60 12.21 -44.65
C ALA A 483 42.18 11.53 -43.39
N GLU A 484 42.62 10.28 -43.51
CA GLU A 484 43.25 9.54 -42.40
C GLU A 484 44.56 10.20 -41.91
N ASP A 485 45.25 10.95 -42.76
CA ASP A 485 46.48 11.68 -42.41
C ASP A 485 46.23 13.02 -41.71
N GLY A 486 44.96 13.40 -41.50
CA GLY A 486 44.55 14.62 -40.81
C GLY A 486 44.41 15.85 -41.69
N THR A 487 44.59 15.75 -43.02
CA THR A 487 44.30 16.86 -43.94
C THR A 487 42.79 17.12 -44.06
N VAL A 488 42.39 18.39 -44.10
CA VAL A 488 40.99 18.84 -44.05
C VAL A 488 40.58 19.51 -45.36
N GLU A 489 39.54 18.99 -46.02
CA GLU A 489 38.91 19.61 -47.19
C GLU A 489 37.54 20.22 -46.86
N SER A 490 37.18 21.31 -47.55
CA SER A 490 35.87 21.98 -47.40
C SER A 490 35.02 21.90 -48.67
N GLY A 491 33.78 21.45 -48.55
CA GLY A 491 32.78 21.46 -49.63
C GLY A 491 31.55 22.31 -49.26
N GLY A 492 31.03 23.07 -50.23
CA GLY A 492 29.76 23.78 -50.07
C GLY A 492 28.57 22.82 -50.16
N CYS A 493 27.61 22.92 -49.23
CA CYS A 493 26.39 22.11 -49.27
C CYS A 493 25.42 22.59 -50.36
N VAL A 494 24.96 21.67 -51.20
CA VAL A 494 23.75 21.85 -52.01
C VAL A 494 22.78 20.72 -51.64
N GLY A 495 21.55 21.05 -51.26
CA GLY A 495 20.44 20.10 -51.21
C GLY A 495 19.98 19.61 -49.84
N ASN A 496 20.79 18.89 -49.06
CA ASN A 496 20.29 18.16 -47.87
C ASN A 496 21.09 18.45 -46.59
N LYS A 497 20.42 19.04 -45.59
CA LYS A 497 21.01 19.54 -44.33
C LYS A 497 20.85 18.54 -43.16
N THR A 498 21.35 17.31 -43.29
CA THR A 498 21.29 16.28 -42.22
C THR A 498 22.66 15.65 -41.96
N LEU A 499 22.93 15.19 -40.73
CA LEU A 499 24.19 14.53 -40.36
C LEU A 499 24.51 13.32 -41.25
N PRO A 500 23.54 12.43 -41.58
CA PRO A 500 23.78 11.34 -42.51
C PRO A 500 24.12 11.83 -43.92
N GLY A 501 23.49 12.91 -44.40
CA GLY A 501 23.80 13.51 -45.69
C GLY A 501 25.21 14.13 -45.74
N ALA A 502 25.66 14.74 -44.64
CA ALA A 502 27.02 15.27 -44.52
C ALA A 502 28.07 14.14 -44.49
N ARG A 503 27.77 13.03 -43.82
CA ARG A 503 28.64 11.84 -43.78
C ARG A 503 28.76 11.19 -45.17
N ALA A 504 27.64 11.00 -45.86
CA ALA A 504 27.62 10.46 -47.23
C ALA A 504 28.42 11.34 -48.22
N LEU A 505 28.36 12.67 -48.09
CA LEU A 505 29.12 13.59 -48.94
C LEU A 505 30.64 13.48 -48.74
N CYS A 506 31.09 13.21 -47.52
CA CYS A 506 32.51 12.96 -47.24
C CYS A 506 32.92 11.58 -47.77
N GLU A 507 32.09 10.56 -47.55
CA GLU A 507 32.35 9.19 -47.99
C GLU A 507 32.39 9.07 -49.53
N GLU A 508 31.54 9.80 -50.26
CA GLU A 508 31.60 9.89 -51.74
C GLU A 508 32.91 10.48 -52.26
N ARG A 509 33.62 11.25 -51.44
CA ARG A 509 34.94 11.82 -51.76
C ARG A 509 36.10 10.98 -51.19
N GLY A 510 35.81 9.81 -50.61
CA GLY A 510 36.80 8.94 -49.98
C GLY A 510 37.36 9.48 -48.66
N LEU A 511 36.61 10.33 -47.97
CA LEU A 511 37.02 11.01 -46.74
C LEU A 511 36.01 10.75 -45.61
N GLN A 512 36.40 10.93 -44.35
CA GLN A 512 35.49 10.84 -43.21
C GLN A 512 35.05 12.22 -42.72
N LEU A 513 33.90 12.30 -42.03
CA LEU A 513 33.49 13.55 -41.39
C LEU A 513 34.45 13.88 -40.24
N CYS A 514 35.02 15.08 -40.22
CA CYS A 514 36.00 15.45 -39.21
C CYS A 514 35.43 15.42 -37.78
N SER A 515 36.24 14.94 -36.82
CA SER A 515 35.89 15.01 -35.40
C SER A 515 35.98 16.44 -34.84
N ALA A 516 35.29 16.68 -33.73
CA ALA A 516 35.32 17.98 -33.06
C ALA A 516 36.74 18.39 -32.61
N GLN A 517 37.62 17.42 -32.37
CA GLN A 517 39.01 17.65 -31.99
C GLN A 517 39.89 17.96 -33.20
N GLN A 518 39.67 17.27 -34.33
CA GLN A 518 40.37 17.52 -35.60
C GLN A 518 40.03 18.88 -36.20
N VAL A 519 38.77 19.32 -36.10
CA VAL A 519 38.37 20.67 -36.53
C VAL A 519 39.00 21.76 -35.66
N ARG A 520 39.16 21.52 -34.35
CA ARG A 520 39.81 22.46 -33.42
C ARG A 520 41.33 22.53 -33.57
N ALA A 521 41.95 21.46 -34.07
CA ALA A 521 43.39 21.41 -34.33
C ALA A 521 43.82 22.11 -35.65
N CYS A 522 42.86 22.50 -36.50
CA CYS A 522 43.14 23.12 -37.80
C CYS A 522 43.38 24.64 -37.64
N ALA A 523 44.64 25.07 -37.70
CA ALA A 523 45.07 26.42 -37.35
C ALA A 523 44.56 27.56 -38.29
N ASP A 524 44.19 27.25 -39.53
CA ASP A 524 43.85 28.25 -40.56
C ASP A 524 42.34 28.40 -40.86
N CYS A 525 41.47 28.29 -39.84
CA CYS A 525 40.02 28.46 -40.03
C CYS A 525 39.56 29.93 -39.92
N ALA A 526 40.02 30.80 -40.82
CA ALA A 526 39.49 32.16 -40.95
C ALA A 526 38.17 32.16 -41.74
N GLY A 527 37.05 32.11 -41.02
CA GLY A 527 35.72 32.51 -41.49
C GLY A 527 34.94 31.46 -42.30
N CYS A 528 33.96 30.79 -41.67
CA CYS A 528 32.70 30.30 -42.27
C CYS A 528 31.75 29.78 -41.16
N GLY A 529 30.43 29.77 -41.42
CA GLY A 529 29.34 29.48 -40.46
C GLY A 529 29.27 28.03 -39.94
N LYS A 530 28.19 27.73 -39.18
CA LYS A 530 27.95 26.49 -38.39
C LYS A 530 28.53 25.22 -39.07
N ILE A 531 29.46 24.56 -38.37
CA ILE A 531 30.24 23.40 -38.83
C ILE A 531 29.66 22.12 -38.22
N TRP A 532 29.50 21.08 -39.03
CA TRP A 532 29.16 19.74 -38.52
C TRP A 532 30.44 19.03 -38.07
N THR A 533 30.47 18.59 -36.81
CA THR A 533 31.53 17.74 -36.25
C THR A 533 30.90 16.54 -35.57
N SER A 534 31.66 15.47 -35.36
CA SER A 534 31.14 14.18 -34.86
C SER A 534 30.66 14.15 -33.40
N GLY A 535 30.40 15.31 -32.77
CA GLY A 535 29.97 15.41 -31.36
C GLY A 535 28.60 16.07 -31.19
N THR A 536 27.61 15.24 -30.80
CA THR A 536 26.28 15.53 -30.20
C THR A 536 25.40 16.65 -30.78
N CYS A 537 24.27 16.23 -31.36
CA CYS A 537 23.03 17.02 -31.45
C CYS A 537 21.84 16.10 -31.08
N THR A 538 21.00 16.51 -30.13
CA THR A 538 19.67 15.96 -29.89
C THR A 538 18.68 16.42 -30.98
N ALA A 539 17.79 15.53 -31.41
CA ALA A 539 16.60 15.88 -32.17
C ALA A 539 15.34 15.44 -31.39
N SER A 540 14.49 16.42 -31.14
CA SER A 540 13.11 16.32 -30.71
C SER A 540 12.20 15.84 -31.84
N GLU A 541 11.04 15.34 -31.42
CA GLU A 541 9.80 15.01 -32.16
C GLU A 541 9.62 13.53 -32.54
N GLY A 542 8.65 12.90 -31.84
CA GLY A 542 7.96 11.70 -32.31
C GLY A 542 8.03 10.47 -31.40
N LEU A 543 7.64 10.58 -30.13
CA LEU A 543 7.37 9.40 -29.28
C LEU A 543 5.93 9.47 -28.75
N THR A 544 4.97 9.15 -29.62
CA THR A 544 3.62 8.75 -29.25
C THR A 544 3.33 7.41 -29.89
N GLN A 545 4.00 6.36 -29.40
CA GLN A 545 3.57 4.97 -29.43
C GLN A 545 4.71 4.07 -28.94
N ARG A 546 4.64 3.70 -27.66
CA ARG A 546 5.04 2.38 -27.11
C ARG A 546 4.97 2.44 -25.59
N ARG A 547 4.05 1.64 -25.04
CA ARG A 547 3.92 1.08 -23.68
C ARG A 547 2.42 0.86 -23.47
N LEU A 548 1.80 -0.02 -24.25
CA LEU A 548 1.69 -1.46 -24.00
C LEU A 548 1.46 -1.78 -22.53
N ASN A 549 0.33 -2.46 -22.31
CA ASN A 549 -0.02 -3.19 -21.12
C ASN A 549 1.13 -4.08 -20.70
N LEU A 550 1.61 -3.83 -19.50
CA LEU A 550 2.74 -4.52 -18.93
C LEU A 550 2.41 -5.16 -17.56
N ARG A 551 1.12 -5.29 -17.21
CA ARG A 551 0.69 -5.64 -15.84
C ARG A 551 0.23 -7.07 -15.60
N ASN A 552 -0.07 -7.92 -16.59
CA ASN A 552 -0.65 -9.25 -16.32
C ASN A 552 0.13 -10.45 -16.90
N ASP A 553 1.47 -10.43 -16.91
CA ASP A 553 2.22 -11.66 -17.28
C ASP A 553 3.64 -11.74 -16.69
N ARG A 554 3.82 -11.32 -15.41
CA ARG A 554 5.16 -11.00 -14.87
C ARG A 554 5.39 -11.36 -13.41
N ALA A 555 5.41 -12.65 -13.12
CA ALA A 555 6.16 -13.14 -11.98
C ALA A 555 7.66 -13.07 -12.31
N GLY A 556 8.29 -11.96 -11.94
CA GLY A 556 9.75 -11.87 -11.83
C GLY A 556 10.20 -12.31 -10.44
N VAL A 557 11.46 -12.70 -10.32
CA VAL A 557 12.14 -13.03 -9.07
C VAL A 557 12.11 -11.89 -8.05
N PHE A 558 12.20 -10.62 -8.49
CA PHE A 558 12.11 -9.46 -7.59
C PHE A 558 10.73 -9.36 -6.92
N SER A 559 9.65 -9.68 -7.65
CA SER A 559 8.30 -9.77 -7.09
C SER A 559 8.12 -11.00 -6.19
N GLU A 560 8.79 -12.12 -6.45
CA GLU A 560 8.75 -13.30 -5.56
C GLU A 560 9.50 -13.09 -4.23
N LEU A 561 10.53 -12.24 -4.21
CA LEU A 561 11.27 -11.91 -3.00
C LEU A 561 10.48 -10.92 -2.13
N CYS A 562 9.96 -9.84 -2.71
CA CYS A 562 9.18 -8.83 -1.98
C CYS A 562 7.72 -9.24 -1.71
N GLN A 563 7.41 -10.53 -1.57
CA GLN A 563 6.07 -10.94 -1.19
C GLN A 563 5.79 -10.56 0.26
N TYR A 564 4.66 -9.89 0.49
CA TYR A 564 4.15 -9.65 1.81
C TYR A 564 3.77 -10.99 2.43
N GLN A 565 4.46 -11.36 3.49
CA GLN A 565 4.05 -12.44 4.36
C GLN A 565 3.58 -11.82 5.66
N PRO A 566 2.28 -11.88 6.00
CA PRO A 566 1.83 -11.42 7.29
C PRO A 566 2.61 -12.17 8.37
N GLY A 567 3.14 -11.45 9.36
CA GLY A 567 3.72 -12.08 10.53
C GLY A 567 2.71 -13.06 11.15
N LYS A 568 3.19 -14.18 11.70
CA LYS A 568 2.30 -15.05 12.48
C LYS A 568 1.85 -14.25 13.70
N GLY A 569 0.60 -13.81 13.67
CA GLY A 569 0.03 -13.01 14.73
C GLY A 569 -0.68 -13.83 15.80
N GLY A 570 -1.06 -13.16 16.89
CA GLY A 570 -1.79 -13.70 18.03
C GLY A 570 -0.95 -13.60 19.30
N LEU A 571 -1.58 -13.72 20.47
CA LEU A 571 -0.83 -14.01 21.69
C LEU A 571 0.00 -15.26 21.39
N HIS A 572 1.33 -15.14 21.24
CA HIS A 572 2.30 -16.22 20.95
C HIS A 572 2.65 -16.54 19.48
N GLY A 573 2.09 -15.85 18.48
CA GLY A 573 2.58 -15.96 17.08
C GLY A 573 2.41 -17.34 16.41
N GLU A 574 1.34 -18.07 16.76
CA GLU A 574 1.02 -19.39 16.17
C GLU A 574 -0.42 -19.50 15.62
N GLU A 575 -1.27 -18.46 15.70
CA GLU A 575 -2.68 -18.52 15.27
C GLU A 575 -2.91 -17.82 13.93
N GLU A 576 -3.77 -18.38 13.06
CA GLU A 576 -4.37 -17.61 11.95
C GLU A 576 -5.20 -16.46 12.55
N ARG A 577 -4.68 -15.23 12.45
CA ARG A 577 -5.33 -14.05 13.05
C ARG A 577 -6.66 -13.77 12.37
N SER A 578 -7.74 -13.88 13.16
CA SER A 578 -8.97 -13.15 12.90
C SER A 578 -9.12 -11.99 13.89
N ALA A 579 -8.25 -10.99 13.74
CA ALA A 579 -8.04 -9.96 14.74
C ALA A 579 -9.18 -8.93 14.80
N VAL A 580 -9.54 -8.54 16.03
CA VAL A 580 -10.39 -7.36 16.25
C VAL A 580 -9.52 -6.21 16.75
N LEU A 581 -9.43 -5.19 15.90
CA LEU A 581 -8.65 -3.98 16.12
C LEU A 581 -9.57 -2.86 16.60
N VAL A 582 -9.02 -1.87 17.32
CA VAL A 582 -9.70 -0.61 17.62
C VAL A 582 -8.86 0.59 17.20
N LYS A 583 -9.44 1.58 16.49
CA LYS A 583 -8.79 2.89 16.27
C LYS A 583 -9.22 3.86 17.37
N LEU A 584 -8.28 4.25 18.23
CA LEU A 584 -8.48 5.30 19.23
C LEU A 584 -8.04 6.64 18.64
N MET A 585 -8.99 7.34 18.02
CA MET A 585 -8.73 8.55 17.25
C MET A 585 -8.43 9.73 18.17
N GLU A 586 -7.24 10.32 18.05
CA GLU A 586 -6.77 11.51 18.78
C GLU A 586 -6.61 11.35 20.31
N TRP A 587 -6.65 10.11 20.82
CA TRP A 587 -6.38 9.86 22.24
C TRP A 587 -4.92 10.19 22.58
N ASN A 588 -4.66 10.62 23.81
CA ASN A 588 -3.30 10.77 24.31
C ASN A 588 -2.71 9.41 24.69
N TYR A 589 -1.38 9.30 24.71
CA TYR A 589 -0.69 8.03 24.92
C TYR A 589 -0.94 7.42 26.30
N ASN A 590 -1.05 8.23 27.35
CA ASN A 590 -1.30 7.75 28.71
C ASN A 590 -2.69 7.11 28.85
N ASP A 591 -3.72 7.72 28.24
CA ASP A 591 -5.07 7.18 28.22
C ASP A 591 -5.15 5.89 27.39
N ILE A 592 -4.41 5.80 26.28
CA ILE A 592 -4.32 4.56 25.49
C ILE A 592 -3.65 3.45 26.31
N ALA A 593 -2.55 3.75 27.01
CA ALA A 593 -1.86 2.78 27.86
C ALA A 593 -2.80 2.22 28.95
N LYS A 594 -3.56 3.11 29.60
CA LYS A 594 -4.57 2.74 30.58
C LYS A 594 -5.70 1.91 29.96
N GLU A 595 -6.23 2.35 28.82
CA GLU A 595 -7.26 1.65 28.04
C GLU A 595 -6.83 0.22 27.68
N CYS A 596 -5.57 0.02 27.27
CA CYS A 596 -5.00 -1.30 26.99
C CYS A 596 -5.14 -2.25 28.18
N THR A 597 -4.77 -1.78 29.38
CA THR A 597 -4.76 -2.60 30.60
C THR A 597 -6.16 -2.80 31.20
N GLU A 598 -6.99 -1.75 31.23
CA GLU A 598 -8.26 -1.77 31.96
C GLU A 598 -9.45 -2.25 31.10
N TYR A 599 -9.35 -2.15 29.77
CA TYR A 599 -10.48 -2.45 28.90
C TYR A 599 -10.13 -3.30 27.67
N LEU A 600 -9.12 -2.94 26.87
CA LEU A 600 -8.86 -3.64 25.61
C LEU A 600 -8.44 -5.09 25.83
N ALA A 601 -7.39 -5.34 26.63
CA ALA A 601 -6.92 -6.68 26.89
C ALA A 601 -7.98 -7.54 27.62
N PRO A 602 -8.63 -7.07 28.70
CA PRO A 602 -9.67 -7.85 29.39
C PRO A 602 -10.88 -8.21 28.51
N ASN A 603 -11.17 -7.43 27.47
CA ASN A 603 -12.30 -7.65 26.56
C ASN A 603 -11.89 -8.28 25.21
N GLY A 604 -10.63 -8.69 25.05
CA GLY A 604 -10.16 -9.48 23.92
C GLY A 604 -9.91 -8.70 22.62
N PHE A 605 -9.63 -7.39 22.73
CA PHE A 605 -9.05 -6.64 21.61
C PHE A 605 -7.61 -7.09 21.37
N GLU A 606 -7.25 -7.28 20.12
CA GLU A 606 -5.93 -7.82 19.75
C GLU A 606 -4.94 -6.72 19.39
N ALA A 607 -5.42 -5.58 18.90
CA ALA A 607 -4.57 -4.42 18.61
C ALA A 607 -5.29 -3.08 18.79
N VAL A 608 -4.50 -2.05 19.10
CA VAL A 608 -4.91 -0.64 19.03
C VAL A 608 -4.19 0.05 17.88
N GLN A 609 -4.96 0.65 16.97
CA GLN A 609 -4.44 1.61 16.00
C GLN A 609 -4.44 3.01 16.63
N VAL A 610 -3.27 3.65 16.66
CA VAL A 610 -3.10 5.03 17.16
C VAL A 610 -3.15 6.04 16.01
N ALA A 611 -3.41 7.31 16.31
CA ALA A 611 -3.25 8.40 15.33
C ALA A 611 -1.77 8.56 14.92
N PRO A 612 -1.45 9.30 13.84
CA PRO A 612 -0.05 9.51 13.46
C PRO A 612 0.82 9.98 14.63
N VAL A 613 1.98 9.35 14.75
CA VAL A 613 2.96 9.52 15.85
C VAL A 613 4.15 10.37 15.46
N THR A 614 4.25 10.70 14.17
CA THR A 614 5.27 11.55 13.58
C THR A 614 4.97 13.03 13.89
N GLU A 615 6.00 13.84 14.13
CA GLU A 615 5.88 15.29 14.36
C GLU A 615 5.12 15.91 13.18
N HIS A 616 4.16 16.77 13.51
CA HIS A 616 3.24 17.33 12.54
C HIS A 616 3.13 18.85 12.65
N VAL A 617 2.40 19.50 11.74
CA VAL A 617 2.16 20.94 11.81
C VAL A 617 1.39 21.34 13.06
N VAL A 618 1.61 22.55 13.55
CA VAL A 618 0.85 23.13 14.67
C VAL A 618 -0.55 23.54 14.20
N GLY A 619 -1.57 23.14 14.95
CA GLY A 619 -2.97 23.48 14.71
C GLY A 619 -3.93 22.64 15.54
N TYR A 620 -5.14 23.17 15.76
CA TYR A 620 -6.16 22.48 16.55
C TYR A 620 -6.96 21.46 15.75
N GLN A 621 -6.91 21.48 14.41
CA GLN A 621 -7.69 20.57 13.56
C GLN A 621 -7.18 19.14 13.69
N TRP A 622 -8.04 18.13 13.47
CA TRP A 622 -7.62 16.73 13.53
C TRP A 622 -6.59 16.38 12.44
N TRP A 623 -6.83 16.88 11.22
CA TRP A 623 -6.03 16.55 10.03
C TRP A 623 -4.60 17.10 10.08
N VAL A 624 -4.26 17.98 11.04
CA VAL A 624 -2.88 18.48 11.19
C VAL A 624 -1.89 17.34 11.39
N LYS A 625 -2.31 16.24 12.04
CA LYS A 625 -1.50 15.04 12.25
C LYS A 625 -1.10 14.35 10.94
N TYR A 626 -1.81 14.61 9.85
CA TYR A 626 -1.55 14.06 8.51
C TYR A 626 -0.70 15.04 7.66
N GLN A 627 -0.04 16.00 8.31
CA GLN A 627 0.95 16.88 7.68
C GLN A 627 2.27 16.77 8.46
N PRO A 628 3.09 15.74 8.16
CA PRO A 628 4.29 15.49 8.92
C PRO A 628 5.37 16.54 8.61
N VAL A 629 6.19 16.85 9.60
CA VAL A 629 7.23 17.89 9.55
C VAL A 629 8.63 17.31 9.73
N SER A 630 8.77 16.24 10.51
CA SER A 630 10.03 15.54 10.76
C SER A 630 9.75 14.11 11.23
N ALA A 631 10.77 13.27 11.44
CA ALA A 631 10.64 11.96 12.09
C ALA A 631 10.63 12.04 13.64
N GLY A 632 10.46 13.23 14.23
CA GLY A 632 10.24 13.39 15.66
C GLY A 632 8.98 12.68 16.13
N LEU A 633 8.93 12.27 17.41
CA LEU A 633 7.81 11.51 17.98
C LEU A 633 6.97 12.30 19.00
N ASP A 634 7.26 13.60 19.14
CA ASP A 634 6.46 14.53 19.93
C ASP A 634 5.28 15.03 19.10
N THR A 635 4.07 14.73 19.56
CA THR A 635 2.81 15.07 18.86
C THR A 635 1.76 15.61 19.82
N ARG A 636 0.60 16.00 19.28
CA ARG A 636 -0.57 16.34 20.10
C ARG A 636 -1.00 15.22 21.07
N SER A 637 -0.69 13.96 20.77
CA SER A 637 -1.04 12.84 21.67
C SER A 637 -0.08 12.69 22.87
N GLY A 638 1.05 13.38 22.87
CA GLY A 638 2.06 13.29 23.93
C GLY A 638 3.48 13.27 23.37
N THR A 639 4.41 13.12 24.29
CA THR A 639 5.86 13.05 24.03
C THR A 639 6.30 11.67 23.54
N GLU A 640 7.51 11.59 22.99
CA GLU A 640 8.16 10.33 22.62
C GLU A 640 8.26 9.35 23.80
N ALA A 641 8.54 9.86 25.00
CA ALA A 641 8.64 9.03 26.20
C ALA A 641 7.28 8.40 26.58
N GLU A 642 6.19 9.17 26.47
CA GLU A 642 4.83 8.68 26.70
C GLU A 642 4.41 7.69 25.62
N PHE A 643 4.80 7.91 24.35
CA PHE A 643 4.57 6.95 23.27
C PHE A 643 5.25 5.61 23.56
N LYS A 644 6.55 5.63 23.88
CA LYS A 644 7.32 4.43 24.26
C LYS A 644 6.69 3.70 25.46
N ALA A 645 6.26 4.44 26.47
CA ALA A 645 5.60 3.86 27.65
C ALA A 645 4.25 3.22 27.30
N MET A 646 3.46 3.86 26.42
CA MET A 646 2.19 3.31 25.93
C MET A 646 2.40 2.01 25.15
N VAL A 647 3.37 2.00 24.23
CA VAL A 647 3.71 0.79 23.46
C VAL A 647 4.11 -0.35 24.39
N ALA A 648 5.04 -0.11 25.32
CA ALA A 648 5.47 -1.11 26.27
C ALA A 648 4.32 -1.63 27.15
N THR A 649 3.43 -0.74 27.60
CA THR A 649 2.28 -1.08 28.45
C THR A 649 1.26 -1.94 27.70
N CYS A 650 0.88 -1.56 26.48
CA CYS A 650 -0.05 -2.34 25.66
C CYS A 650 0.52 -3.71 25.31
N ARG A 651 1.79 -3.77 24.90
CA ARG A 651 2.47 -5.02 24.55
C ARG A 651 2.59 -5.97 25.74
N ALA A 652 2.83 -5.44 26.95
CA ALA A 652 2.91 -6.24 28.18
C ALA A 652 1.60 -6.97 28.53
N VAL A 653 0.44 -6.44 28.09
CA VAL A 653 -0.86 -7.09 28.25
C VAL A 653 -1.37 -7.77 26.99
N GLY A 654 -0.50 -7.91 25.97
CA GLY A 654 -0.82 -8.63 24.74
C GLY A 654 -1.72 -7.87 23.77
N VAL A 655 -1.80 -6.55 23.88
CA VAL A 655 -2.46 -5.68 22.90
C VAL A 655 -1.40 -5.12 21.96
N GLU A 656 -1.51 -5.46 20.69
CA GLU A 656 -0.61 -4.98 19.65
C GLU A 656 -0.79 -3.49 19.36
N VAL A 657 0.26 -2.84 18.86
CA VAL A 657 0.20 -1.41 18.52
C VAL A 657 0.41 -1.24 17.02
N ILE A 658 -0.60 -0.64 16.39
CA ILE A 658 -0.60 -0.29 14.98
C ILE A 658 -0.43 1.21 14.85
N VAL A 659 0.61 1.65 14.15
CA VAL A 659 0.83 3.08 13.88
C VAL A 659 0.23 3.46 12.53
N ASP A 660 -0.43 4.62 12.51
CA ASP A 660 -0.83 5.30 11.29
C ASP A 660 0.39 6.01 10.70
N ILE A 661 0.99 5.44 9.65
CA ILE A 661 2.29 5.86 9.12
C ILE A 661 2.13 6.70 7.85
N LEU A 662 2.78 7.86 7.86
CA LEU A 662 2.78 8.85 6.78
C LEU A 662 4.09 8.75 6.02
N MET A 663 4.05 8.12 4.84
CA MET A 663 5.25 7.90 4.01
C MET A 663 5.17 8.63 2.67
N ASN A 664 3.99 9.12 2.29
CA ASN A 664 3.76 9.68 0.96
C ASN A 664 4.23 11.12 0.83
N HIS A 665 3.94 11.95 1.83
CA HIS A 665 4.04 13.39 1.70
C HIS A 665 4.52 14.06 2.99
N MET A 666 4.84 15.35 2.90
CA MET A 666 5.16 16.22 4.03
C MET A 666 4.16 17.40 4.13
N ALA A 667 4.31 18.22 5.16
CA ALA A 667 3.48 19.37 5.41
C ALA A 667 3.52 20.43 4.29
N SER A 668 2.36 21.00 3.96
CA SER A 668 2.28 22.19 3.11
C SER A 668 2.93 23.41 3.81
N PRO A 669 3.52 24.35 3.06
CA PRO A 669 4.11 25.55 3.65
C PRO A 669 3.08 26.42 4.37
N CYS A 670 3.43 26.92 5.56
CA CYS A 670 2.69 27.99 6.23
C CYS A 670 2.72 29.29 5.41
N LYS A 671 1.82 30.22 5.72
CA LYS A 671 1.68 31.51 5.00
C LYS A 671 2.98 32.32 4.89
N GLU A 672 3.82 32.28 5.92
CA GLU A 672 5.10 32.98 5.91
C GLU A 672 6.10 32.33 4.95
N ALA A 673 6.15 30.99 4.88
CA ALA A 673 7.00 30.31 3.92
C ALA A 673 6.54 30.58 2.49
N GLN A 674 5.23 30.63 2.24
CA GLN A 674 4.68 30.91 0.90
C GLN A 674 5.14 32.26 0.33
N SER A 675 5.32 33.30 1.17
CA SER A 675 5.82 34.60 0.71
C SER A 675 7.33 34.65 0.51
N LYS A 676 8.05 33.63 0.98
CA LYS A 676 9.51 33.46 0.86
C LYS A 676 9.86 32.27 -0.05
N HIS A 677 9.03 32.01 -1.04
CA HIS A 677 9.27 30.94 -2.02
C HIS A 677 10.62 31.16 -2.74
N GLY A 678 11.41 30.10 -2.87
CA GLY A 678 12.75 30.15 -3.45
C GLY A 678 13.88 30.63 -2.51
N THR A 679 13.63 30.88 -1.22
CA THR A 679 14.69 31.17 -0.24
C THR A 679 15.06 29.93 0.60
N ASP A 680 16.15 30.03 1.38
CA ASP A 680 16.54 29.01 2.36
C ASP A 680 15.82 29.14 3.71
N ASP A 681 14.89 30.08 3.83
CA ASP A 681 14.15 30.29 5.07
C ASP A 681 13.12 29.18 5.30
N MET A 682 13.13 28.61 6.51
CA MET A 682 12.12 27.68 7.02
C MET A 682 11.37 28.31 8.19
N PRO A 683 10.47 29.28 7.95
CA PRO A 683 9.82 30.04 9.03
C PRO A 683 8.75 29.23 9.77
N CYS A 684 8.25 28.13 9.20
CA CYS A 684 7.22 27.32 9.82
C CYS A 684 7.78 26.49 10.98
N ALA A 685 6.95 26.17 11.96
CA ALA A 685 7.31 25.35 13.11
C ALA A 685 6.38 24.13 13.20
N GLY A 686 6.98 22.96 13.36
CA GLY A 686 6.28 21.73 13.73
C GLY A 686 5.98 21.68 15.23
N TRP A 687 5.22 20.68 15.62
CA TRP A 687 4.78 20.45 17.00
C TRP A 687 5.92 20.29 17.99
N GLY A 688 6.96 19.53 17.62
CA GLY A 688 8.19 19.33 18.39
C GLY A 688 9.21 20.46 18.22
N GLY A 689 8.89 21.48 17.42
CA GLY A 689 9.70 22.67 17.21
C GLY A 689 10.56 22.66 15.95
N SER A 690 10.55 21.57 15.17
CA SER A 690 11.32 21.47 13.92
C SER A 690 10.92 22.55 12.93
N LYS A 691 11.89 23.12 12.24
CA LYS A 691 11.64 24.15 11.22
C LYS A 691 11.38 23.54 9.85
N PHE A 692 10.42 24.09 9.12
CA PHE A 692 10.12 23.65 7.75
C PHE A 692 9.56 24.79 6.87
N GLY A 693 9.46 24.54 5.58
CA GLY A 693 8.83 25.43 4.61
C GLY A 693 9.27 25.12 3.19
N ASN A 694 8.35 25.26 2.22
CA ASN A 694 8.64 25.14 0.78
C ASN A 694 9.48 23.89 0.40
N ARG A 695 9.03 22.70 0.83
CA ARG A 695 9.73 21.42 0.61
C ARG A 695 11.12 21.32 1.25
N LYS A 696 11.32 22.06 2.33
CA LYS A 696 12.50 21.95 3.19
C LYS A 696 12.04 21.62 4.60
N ALA A 697 12.77 20.74 5.27
CA ALA A 697 12.61 20.47 6.69
C ALA A 697 13.98 20.31 7.35
N GLN A 698 14.12 20.87 8.54
CA GLN A 698 15.31 20.74 9.38
C GLN A 698 15.53 19.29 9.83
N GLY A 699 14.45 18.52 9.98
CA GLY A 699 14.47 17.22 10.65
C GLY A 699 14.63 17.34 12.17
N ALA A 700 14.23 16.29 12.89
CA ALA A 700 14.41 16.14 14.34
C ALA A 700 15.53 15.15 14.68
N ARG A 701 15.91 14.29 13.74
CA ARG A 701 16.88 13.19 13.92
C ARG A 701 18.17 13.39 13.14
N GLY A 702 18.25 14.46 12.34
CA GLY A 702 19.41 14.82 11.52
C GLY A 702 19.51 14.03 10.21
N TRP A 703 19.02 12.79 10.17
CA TRP A 703 18.89 11.99 8.94
C TRP A 703 17.56 12.22 8.20
N ASP A 704 16.61 12.90 8.83
CA ASP A 704 15.27 13.22 8.35
C ASP A 704 15.13 14.67 7.86
N ALA A 705 16.25 15.36 7.67
CA ALA A 705 16.27 16.64 7.00
C ALA A 705 15.93 16.43 5.51
N SER A 706 15.13 17.33 4.94
CA SER A 706 14.74 17.26 3.54
C SER A 706 14.92 18.59 2.82
N THR A 707 15.13 18.48 1.51
CA THR A 707 15.31 19.56 0.55
C THR A 707 14.34 19.35 -0.62
N PRO A 708 14.13 20.35 -1.50
CA PRO A 708 13.19 20.20 -2.61
C PRO A 708 13.50 19.00 -3.52
N ALA A 709 14.78 18.61 -3.66
CA ALA A 709 15.21 17.45 -4.44
C ALA A 709 14.71 16.10 -3.89
N ASN A 710 14.34 16.02 -2.61
CA ASN A 710 13.78 14.79 -2.01
C ASN A 710 12.31 14.57 -2.36
N PHE A 711 11.68 15.50 -3.10
CA PHE A 711 10.26 15.47 -3.45
C PHE A 711 10.08 15.42 -4.96
N HIS A 712 8.93 14.91 -5.40
CA HIS A 712 8.50 15.07 -6.79
C HIS A 712 8.27 16.55 -7.11
N HIS A 713 8.91 17.02 -8.18
CA HIS A 713 8.90 18.42 -8.51
C HIS A 713 8.89 18.71 -10.00
N SER A 714 8.54 19.95 -10.33
CA SER A 714 8.48 20.43 -11.70
C SER A 714 9.87 20.35 -12.34
N PRO A 715 9.92 20.05 -13.65
CA PRO A 715 11.14 20.10 -14.44
C PRO A 715 11.92 21.41 -14.37
N ASP A 716 11.19 22.52 -14.34
CA ASP A 716 11.78 23.84 -14.48
C ASP A 716 12.04 24.50 -13.12
N ASP A 717 11.57 23.89 -12.02
CA ASP A 717 11.60 24.48 -10.68
C ASP A 717 11.37 23.42 -9.58
N GLU A 718 12.44 23.03 -8.88
CA GLU A 718 12.39 22.03 -7.79
C GLU A 718 11.45 22.42 -6.65
N THR A 719 11.17 23.71 -6.52
CA THR A 719 10.30 24.26 -5.47
C THR A 719 8.81 24.26 -5.87
N LYS A 720 8.46 23.76 -7.07
CA LYS A 720 7.08 23.63 -7.57
C LYS A 720 6.67 22.18 -7.80
N PRO A 721 5.39 21.81 -7.63
CA PRO A 721 4.93 20.43 -7.79
C PRO A 721 5.18 19.90 -9.19
N PHE A 722 5.44 18.59 -9.28
CA PHE A 722 5.41 17.89 -10.55
C PHE A 722 3.98 17.92 -11.13
N CYS A 723 3.01 17.51 -10.32
CA CYS A 723 1.59 17.68 -10.56
C CYS A 723 0.82 17.83 -9.24
N SER A 724 -0.49 18.04 -9.30
CA SER A 724 -1.34 18.15 -8.13
C SER A 724 -2.61 17.31 -8.30
N VAL A 725 -3.06 16.68 -7.23
CA VAL A 725 -4.30 15.90 -7.19
C VAL A 725 -5.15 16.36 -6.01
N GLY A 726 -6.46 16.50 -6.22
CA GLY A 726 -7.41 16.79 -5.15
C GLY A 726 -8.74 17.32 -5.67
N PRO A 727 -9.54 17.99 -4.82
CA PRO A 727 -10.86 18.49 -5.21
C PRO A 727 -10.85 19.42 -6.43
N HIS A 728 -9.77 20.18 -6.62
CA HIS A 728 -9.60 21.10 -7.74
C HIS A 728 -9.32 20.38 -9.07
N THR A 729 -8.79 19.15 -9.04
CA THR A 729 -8.65 18.29 -10.23
C THR A 729 -9.81 17.30 -10.37
N GLY A 730 -10.79 17.33 -9.46
CA GLY A 730 -11.83 16.31 -9.38
C GLY A 730 -11.29 14.93 -9.04
N TRP A 731 -10.13 14.86 -8.37
CA TRP A 731 -9.39 13.62 -8.08
C TRP A 731 -8.86 12.89 -9.30
N LEU A 732 -8.87 13.54 -10.46
CA LEU A 732 -8.26 13.01 -11.67
C LEU A 732 -6.73 13.08 -11.53
N CYS A 733 -6.10 11.97 -11.87
CA CYS A 733 -4.65 11.86 -11.89
C CYS A 733 -4.14 12.11 -13.31
N PRO A 734 -3.13 12.96 -13.49
CA PRO A 734 -2.47 13.12 -14.79
C PRO A 734 -1.95 11.78 -15.28
N ASP A 735 -2.17 11.50 -16.57
CA ASP A 735 -1.71 10.25 -17.23
C ASP A 735 -2.12 8.95 -16.49
N ASP A 736 -3.24 8.99 -15.75
CA ASP A 736 -3.74 7.90 -14.89
C ASP A 736 -2.77 7.43 -13.79
N ASP A 737 -1.76 8.24 -13.46
CA ASP A 737 -0.80 7.98 -12.39
C ASP A 737 -0.80 9.11 -11.35
N CYS A 738 -1.25 8.78 -10.14
CA CYS A 738 -1.32 9.73 -9.03
C CYS A 738 -0.02 9.81 -8.22
N THR A 739 0.89 8.85 -8.43
CA THR A 739 2.02 8.61 -7.54
C THR A 739 3.11 9.69 -7.53
N PRO A 740 3.27 10.55 -8.56
CA PRO A 740 4.22 11.66 -8.48
C PRO A 740 3.54 13.02 -8.20
N CYS A 741 2.27 13.04 -7.79
CA CYS A 741 1.52 14.27 -7.63
C CYS A 741 1.36 14.68 -6.16
N ASP A 742 1.49 15.99 -5.89
CA ASP A 742 1.17 16.57 -4.60
C ASP A 742 -0.35 16.42 -4.32
N MET A 743 -0.71 15.44 -3.51
CA MET A 743 -2.07 15.26 -3.00
C MET A 743 -2.41 16.43 -2.07
N TYR A 744 -3.50 17.16 -2.34
CA TYR A 744 -3.89 18.33 -1.54
C TYR A 744 -2.80 19.41 -1.39
N SER A 745 -1.84 19.49 -2.34
CA SER A 745 -0.68 20.37 -2.25
C SER A 745 0.26 20.04 -1.07
N LEU A 746 0.21 18.80 -0.58
CA LEU A 746 1.19 18.23 0.33
C LEU A 746 2.38 17.77 -0.52
N PRO A 747 3.61 18.28 -0.26
CA PRO A 747 4.80 17.87 -1.00
C PRO A 747 4.99 16.36 -1.01
N ASP A 748 4.99 15.77 -2.20
CA ASP A 748 5.05 14.32 -2.41
C ASP A 748 6.50 13.82 -2.44
N TYR A 749 6.84 12.84 -1.61
CA TYR A 749 8.20 12.29 -1.53
C TYR A 749 8.57 11.56 -2.82
N ASN A 750 9.78 11.78 -3.32
CA ASN A 750 10.32 11.03 -4.45
C ASN A 750 10.88 9.68 -3.94
N THR A 751 9.99 8.70 -3.79
CA THR A 751 10.32 7.38 -3.24
C THR A 751 11.19 6.51 -4.15
N GLU A 752 11.45 6.94 -5.38
CA GLU A 752 12.37 6.32 -6.32
C GLU A 752 13.83 6.61 -5.93
N LEU A 753 14.07 7.65 -5.13
CA LEU A 753 15.38 7.93 -4.55
C LEU A 753 15.69 7.01 -3.38
N GLN A 754 16.85 6.34 -3.45
CA GLN A 754 17.31 5.46 -2.37
C GLN A 754 17.45 6.21 -1.03
N GLU A 755 17.92 7.46 -1.07
CA GLU A 755 18.04 8.29 0.14
C GLU A 755 16.69 8.56 0.83
N VAL A 756 15.61 8.72 0.06
CA VAL A 756 14.26 8.90 0.59
C VAL A 756 13.75 7.59 1.18
N ARG A 757 13.95 6.46 0.48
CA ARG A 757 13.61 5.13 1.03
C ARG A 757 14.39 4.80 2.30
N ASP A 758 15.67 5.16 2.36
CA ASP A 758 16.49 4.95 3.55
C ASP A 758 16.09 5.86 4.71
N MET A 759 15.68 7.10 4.43
CA MET A 759 15.08 8.01 5.43
C MET A 759 13.80 7.40 6.00
N GLN A 760 12.87 6.98 5.15
CA GLN A 760 11.61 6.35 5.57
C GLN A 760 11.85 5.03 6.31
N TYR A 761 12.79 4.20 5.84
CA TYR A 761 13.16 2.96 6.52
C TYR A 761 13.75 3.19 7.92
N LYS A 762 14.58 4.22 8.13
CA LYS A 762 15.09 4.56 9.47
C LYS A 762 13.96 4.90 10.44
N HIS A 763 12.95 5.64 9.98
CA HIS A 763 11.76 5.94 10.77
C HIS A 763 10.98 4.66 11.13
N LEU A 764 10.74 3.81 10.13
CA LEU A 764 10.09 2.51 10.31
C LEU A 764 10.85 1.61 11.30
N ALA A 765 12.17 1.54 11.18
CA ALA A 765 13.03 0.75 12.08
C ALA A 765 12.99 1.28 13.51
N GLU A 766 12.99 2.61 13.70
CA GLU A 766 12.81 3.20 15.03
C GLU A 766 11.47 2.80 15.66
N LEU A 767 10.36 2.91 14.93
CA LEU A 767 9.04 2.49 15.42
C LEU A 767 9.00 0.99 15.75
N PHE A 768 9.58 0.15 14.90
CA PHE A 768 9.69 -1.29 15.13
C PHE A 768 10.48 -1.59 16.41
N HIS A 769 11.64 -0.95 16.61
CA HIS A 769 12.48 -1.15 17.80
C HIS A 769 11.85 -0.59 19.09
N ILE A 770 10.96 0.39 18.99
CA ILE A 770 10.11 0.83 20.10
C ILE A 770 9.10 -0.25 20.52
N GLY A 771 8.74 -1.15 19.60
CA GLY A 771 7.81 -2.26 19.84
C GLY A 771 6.47 -2.12 19.11
N VAL A 772 6.36 -1.21 18.14
CA VAL A 772 5.23 -1.16 17.21
C VAL A 772 5.23 -2.43 16.38
N THR A 773 4.06 -3.04 16.20
CA THR A 773 3.93 -4.33 15.53
C THR A 773 3.21 -4.25 14.21
N GLY A 774 2.34 -3.27 14.00
CA GLY A 774 1.67 -3.10 12.71
C GLY A 774 1.63 -1.67 12.20
N LEU A 775 1.26 -1.55 10.93
CA LEU A 775 1.20 -0.28 10.21
C LEU A 775 -0.12 -0.16 9.45
N ARG A 776 -0.76 1.00 9.59
CA ARG A 776 -1.74 1.50 8.63
C ARG A 776 -1.01 2.51 7.75
N VAL A 777 -0.81 2.18 6.49
CA VAL A 777 -0.13 3.07 5.53
C VAL A 777 -1.13 4.10 5.02
N ASP A 778 -0.95 5.35 5.42
CA ASP A 778 -1.72 6.49 4.92
C ASP A 778 -1.46 6.74 3.44
N ALA A 779 -2.48 7.18 2.71
CA ALA A 779 -2.35 7.61 1.32
C ALA A 779 -1.62 6.59 0.42
N ALA A 780 -1.73 5.29 0.72
CA ALA A 780 -0.95 4.24 0.05
C ALA A 780 -1.23 4.18 -1.46
N ILE A 781 -2.41 4.63 -1.91
CA ILE A 781 -2.75 4.78 -3.33
C ILE A 781 -1.80 5.68 -4.11
N TYR A 782 -1.17 6.63 -3.44
CA TYR A 782 -0.22 7.59 -4.02
C TYR A 782 1.24 7.09 -3.97
N HIS A 783 1.49 5.87 -3.48
CA HIS A 783 2.83 5.25 -3.55
C HIS A 783 3.01 4.36 -4.76
N HIS A 784 4.24 4.23 -5.26
CA HIS A 784 4.60 3.10 -6.12
C HIS A 784 4.66 1.79 -5.31
N VAL A 785 4.05 0.72 -5.83
CA VAL A 785 3.91 -0.58 -5.15
C VAL A 785 5.24 -1.14 -4.66
N TYR A 786 6.25 -1.17 -5.54
CA TYR A 786 7.52 -1.80 -5.23
C TYR A 786 8.42 -0.95 -4.33
N GLU A 787 8.30 0.37 -4.37
CA GLU A 787 9.05 1.25 -3.44
C GLU A 787 8.49 1.12 -2.03
N LEU A 788 7.15 1.07 -1.93
CA LEU A 788 6.48 0.84 -0.66
C LEU A 788 6.82 -0.55 -0.09
N ALA A 789 6.84 -1.59 -0.94
CA ALA A 789 7.27 -2.93 -0.54
C ALA A 789 8.74 -2.97 -0.07
N ASP A 790 9.66 -2.31 -0.79
CA ASP A 790 11.07 -2.22 -0.39
C ASP A 790 11.24 -1.60 1.00
N MET A 791 10.49 -0.54 1.32
CA MET A 791 10.58 0.10 2.63
C MET A 791 9.97 -0.76 3.74
N LEU A 792 8.78 -1.34 3.52
CA LEU A 792 8.01 -2.02 4.56
C LEU A 792 8.53 -3.44 4.85
N ASN A 793 8.86 -4.22 3.82
CA ASN A 793 9.19 -5.65 3.97
C ASN A 793 10.60 -5.89 4.51
N ARG A 794 11.37 -4.84 4.80
CA ARG A 794 12.65 -4.93 5.53
C ARG A 794 12.47 -5.28 7.01
N LEU A 795 11.25 -5.18 7.54
CA LEU A 795 10.92 -5.46 8.94
C LEU A 795 9.74 -6.45 9.01
N PRO A 796 9.75 -7.38 9.97
CA PRO A 796 8.71 -8.41 10.09
C PRO A 796 7.49 -7.84 10.83
N TRP A 797 6.71 -6.99 10.16
CA TRP A 797 5.47 -6.47 10.72
C TRP A 797 4.43 -7.58 10.90
N ASP A 798 3.73 -7.53 12.02
CA ASP A 798 2.60 -8.41 12.34
C ASP A 798 1.42 -8.18 11.39
N LEU A 799 1.18 -6.92 11.03
CA LEU A 799 0.09 -6.51 10.17
C LEU A 799 0.43 -5.20 9.46
N VAL A 800 0.43 -5.22 8.14
CA VAL A 800 0.42 -4.02 7.30
C VAL A 800 -0.90 -3.98 6.56
N TYR A 801 -1.56 -2.82 6.58
CA TYR A 801 -2.69 -2.56 5.69
C TYR A 801 -2.68 -1.15 5.13
N GLN A 802 -3.23 -1.04 3.93
CA GLN A 802 -3.09 0.12 3.05
C GLN A 802 -4.40 0.91 3.01
N GLU A 803 -4.32 2.22 3.20
CA GLU A 803 -5.40 3.09 2.76
C GLU A 803 -5.46 3.13 1.23
N TRP A 804 -6.60 2.69 0.70
CA TRP A 804 -6.89 2.72 -0.72
C TRP A 804 -8.32 3.20 -0.95
N TRP A 805 -8.49 4.06 -1.94
CA TRP A 805 -9.77 4.66 -2.32
C TRP A 805 -10.05 4.31 -3.79
N GLY A 806 -10.61 3.14 -4.06
CA GLY A 806 -10.93 2.66 -5.41
C GLY A 806 -11.61 1.28 -5.43
N GLU A 807 -12.29 0.96 -6.54
CA GLU A 807 -13.15 -0.23 -6.68
C GLU A 807 -12.42 -1.53 -7.04
N TYR A 808 -11.14 -1.49 -7.45
CA TYR A 808 -10.32 -2.68 -7.60
C TYR A 808 -8.84 -2.33 -7.45
N PRO A 809 -8.18 -2.78 -6.37
CA PRO A 809 -6.75 -2.56 -6.25
C PRO A 809 -5.96 -3.58 -7.11
N PRO A 810 -4.78 -3.23 -7.62
CA PRO A 810 -3.93 -4.18 -8.35
C PRO A 810 -3.50 -5.33 -7.43
N GLN A 811 -3.65 -6.58 -7.90
CA GLN A 811 -3.30 -7.80 -7.14
C GLN A 811 -1.89 -7.74 -6.52
N ASP A 812 -0.92 -7.21 -7.28
CA ASP A 812 0.46 -6.98 -6.82
C ASP A 812 0.58 -6.22 -5.49
N ARG A 813 -0.39 -5.37 -5.12
CA ARG A 813 -0.33 -4.63 -3.85
C ARG A 813 -0.62 -5.50 -2.64
N THR A 814 -1.54 -6.43 -2.74
CA THR A 814 -1.78 -7.39 -1.65
C THR A 814 -0.65 -8.38 -1.58
N ASP A 815 -0.15 -8.81 -2.74
CA ASP A 815 0.95 -9.75 -2.83
C ASP A 815 2.27 -9.17 -2.30
N HIS A 816 2.50 -7.85 -2.38
CA HIS A 816 3.80 -7.26 -2.03
C HIS A 816 3.82 -6.29 -0.85
N VAL A 817 2.69 -5.70 -0.45
CA VAL A 817 2.70 -4.61 0.53
C VAL A 817 1.92 -4.96 1.80
N GLY A 818 0.66 -5.38 1.67
CA GLY A 818 -0.20 -5.65 2.82
C GLY A 818 -1.68 -5.61 2.47
N LEU A 819 -2.54 -5.85 3.46
CA LEU A 819 -3.98 -5.96 3.28
C LEU A 819 -4.61 -4.63 2.83
N TYR A 820 -5.75 -4.67 2.14
CA TYR A 820 -6.49 -3.46 1.81
C TYR A 820 -7.40 -3.02 2.95
N ARG A 821 -7.57 -1.72 3.11
CA ARG A 821 -8.67 -1.16 3.91
C ARG A 821 -9.97 -1.16 3.08
N ASP A 822 -10.78 -2.21 3.19
CA ASP A 822 -12.07 -2.30 2.48
C ASP A 822 -13.16 -1.48 3.19
N VAL A 823 -13.25 -0.20 2.81
CA VAL A 823 -14.27 0.73 3.31
C VAL A 823 -15.64 0.55 2.66
N ALA A 824 -15.74 -0.16 1.53
CA ALA A 824 -16.99 -0.37 0.81
C ALA A 824 -17.90 -1.35 1.55
N TYR A 825 -17.32 -2.32 2.24
CA TYR A 825 -18.07 -3.31 3.03
C TYR A 825 -19.00 -2.63 4.04
N ARG A 826 -18.48 -1.62 4.75
CA ARG A 826 -19.28 -0.77 5.66
C ARG A 826 -20.50 -0.18 4.96
N TRP A 827 -20.34 0.38 3.77
CA TRP A 827 -21.45 1.02 3.04
C TRP A 827 -22.53 0.00 2.69
N HIS A 828 -22.14 -1.17 2.19
CA HIS A 828 -23.06 -2.27 1.93
C HIS A 828 -23.78 -2.76 3.18
N LEU A 829 -23.06 -2.82 4.31
CA LEU A 829 -23.59 -3.27 5.58
C LEU A 829 -24.63 -2.30 6.15
N VAL A 830 -24.29 -1.01 6.27
CA VAL A 830 -25.19 -0.01 6.88
C VAL A 830 -26.46 0.17 6.04
N ASN A 831 -26.32 0.14 4.71
CA ASN A 831 -27.46 0.28 3.80
C ASN A 831 -28.39 -0.93 3.76
N ARG A 832 -27.96 -2.11 4.21
CA ARG A 832 -28.84 -3.29 4.30
C ARG A 832 -29.45 -3.44 5.69
N LEU A 833 -28.66 -3.26 6.75
CA LEU A 833 -29.17 -3.31 8.13
C LEU A 833 -30.15 -2.19 8.45
N ALA A 834 -29.87 -0.99 7.95
CA ALA A 834 -30.76 0.15 8.07
C ALA A 834 -31.35 0.51 6.69
N GLY A 835 -31.60 -0.45 5.79
CA GLY A 835 -32.12 -0.19 4.43
C GLY A 835 -33.48 0.49 4.38
N LYS A 836 -33.82 1.10 3.24
CA LYS A 836 -35.07 1.87 3.11
C LYS A 836 -36.29 0.96 3.15
N ASN A 837 -36.13 -0.29 2.71
CA ASN A 837 -37.17 -1.30 2.80
C ASN A 837 -36.76 -2.35 3.84
N ALA A 838 -37.72 -2.81 4.64
CA ALA A 838 -37.48 -3.88 5.61
C ALA A 838 -37.09 -5.22 4.97
N THR A 839 -37.32 -5.39 3.66
CA THR A 839 -36.85 -6.54 2.86
C THR A 839 -35.33 -6.55 2.70
N ASP A 840 -34.68 -5.38 2.71
CA ASP A 840 -33.24 -5.22 2.50
C ASP A 840 -32.43 -5.89 3.63
N LEU A 841 -33.04 -6.07 4.81
CA LEU A 841 -32.40 -6.73 5.95
C LEU A 841 -31.95 -8.16 5.61
N GLY A 842 -32.71 -8.87 4.77
CA GLY A 842 -32.35 -10.23 4.36
C GLY A 842 -31.12 -10.30 3.45
N GLU A 843 -30.83 -9.23 2.72
CA GLU A 843 -29.71 -9.15 1.78
C GLU A 843 -28.36 -8.95 2.50
N VAL A 844 -28.37 -8.55 3.78
CA VAL A 844 -27.13 -8.40 4.56
C VAL A 844 -26.35 -9.71 4.67
N PHE A 845 -27.05 -10.84 4.57
CA PHE A 845 -26.48 -12.17 4.65
C PHE A 845 -25.83 -12.65 3.35
N ASP A 846 -26.06 -11.92 2.27
CA ASP A 846 -25.49 -12.21 0.96
C ASP A 846 -24.19 -11.40 0.74
N LEU A 847 -23.72 -10.67 1.78
CA LEU A 847 -22.44 -9.95 1.77
C LEU A 847 -21.26 -10.88 2.04
N ASP A 848 -20.33 -10.94 1.09
CA ASP A 848 -19.08 -11.71 1.12
C ASP A 848 -17.80 -10.84 1.10
N GLY A 849 -17.96 -9.53 0.88
CA GLY A 849 -16.92 -8.52 0.86
C GLY A 849 -17.50 -7.12 0.64
N GLY A 850 -16.63 -6.12 0.47
CA GLY A 850 -17.04 -4.78 0.07
C GLY A 850 -16.67 -4.48 -1.37
N VAL A 851 -15.38 -4.45 -1.63
CA VAL A 851 -14.81 -4.25 -2.96
C VAL A 851 -14.84 -5.56 -3.73
N PHE A 852 -15.40 -5.57 -4.95
CA PHE A 852 -15.49 -6.79 -5.77
C PHE A 852 -14.10 -7.38 -6.04
N GLY A 853 -13.96 -8.70 -5.91
CA GLY A 853 -12.68 -9.40 -6.12
C GLY A 853 -11.67 -9.27 -4.97
N ILE A 854 -12.03 -8.62 -3.86
CA ILE A 854 -11.25 -8.64 -2.62
C ILE A 854 -11.83 -9.69 -1.68
N THR A 855 -11.05 -10.73 -1.43
CA THR A 855 -11.43 -11.81 -0.51
C THR A 855 -11.15 -11.43 0.93
N GLN A 856 -11.76 -12.17 1.87
CA GLN A 856 -11.75 -11.87 3.30
C GLN A 856 -10.39 -11.93 3.99
N ASP A 857 -9.43 -12.60 3.36
CA ASP A 857 -8.02 -12.73 3.75
C ASP A 857 -7.13 -11.61 3.19
N MET A 858 -7.63 -10.84 2.21
CA MET A 858 -6.92 -9.74 1.56
C MET A 858 -7.22 -8.37 2.17
N ALA A 859 -8.09 -8.28 3.18
CA ALA A 859 -8.59 -7.01 3.69
C ALA A 859 -8.67 -6.90 5.22
N VAL A 860 -8.51 -5.65 5.67
CA VAL A 860 -8.99 -5.13 6.95
C VAL A 860 -10.31 -4.41 6.70
N TYR A 861 -11.35 -4.78 7.44
CA TYR A 861 -12.68 -4.19 7.30
C TYR A 861 -12.93 -3.16 8.40
N PRO A 862 -12.84 -1.84 8.15
CA PRO A 862 -13.23 -0.82 9.11
C PRO A 862 -14.74 -0.63 9.16
N PHE A 863 -15.32 -0.68 10.36
CA PHE A 863 -16.73 -0.31 10.55
C PHE A 863 -16.95 1.21 10.45
N ALA A 864 -16.01 2.00 10.97
CA ALA A 864 -15.98 3.46 10.80
C ALA A 864 -14.52 3.95 10.75
N TYR A 865 -14.32 5.16 10.20
CA TYR A 865 -13.00 5.76 10.02
C TYR A 865 -13.10 7.29 9.95
N HIS A 866 -11.96 8.00 10.09
CA HIS A 866 -11.95 9.45 10.27
C HIS A 866 -12.33 10.27 9.02
N ASP A 867 -12.10 9.80 7.80
CA ASP A 867 -12.53 10.55 6.59
C ASP A 867 -14.01 10.36 6.29
N GLY A 868 -14.57 9.21 6.66
CA GLY A 868 -15.93 8.77 6.35
C GLY A 868 -16.94 9.26 7.37
N ARG A 869 -16.77 10.49 7.85
CA ARG A 869 -17.61 11.13 8.88
C ARG A 869 -18.63 12.07 8.27
N SER A 870 -19.76 12.21 8.94
CA SER A 870 -20.81 13.16 8.59
C SER A 870 -20.98 14.25 9.65
N ARG A 871 -21.42 15.44 9.24
CA ARG A 871 -21.70 16.55 10.16
C ARG A 871 -22.92 16.25 11.03
N ASP A 872 -23.94 15.64 10.45
CA ASP A 872 -25.22 15.29 11.07
C ASP A 872 -25.43 13.76 10.97
N ALA A 873 -26.47 13.22 11.59
CA ALA A 873 -26.83 11.80 11.39
C ALA A 873 -27.07 11.54 9.90
N ASP A 874 -26.49 10.45 9.39
CA ASP A 874 -26.56 10.08 7.99
C ASP A 874 -26.69 8.54 7.89
N PRO A 875 -27.81 8.02 7.38
CA PRO A 875 -28.08 6.58 7.35
C PRO A 875 -27.14 5.79 6.44
N GLU A 876 -26.47 6.43 5.48
CA GLU A 876 -25.57 5.78 4.52
C GLU A 876 -24.12 5.75 5.04
N ILE A 877 -23.88 6.36 6.22
CA ILE A 877 -22.57 6.53 6.83
C ILE A 877 -22.63 5.94 8.25
N ALA A 878 -21.80 4.94 8.57
CA ALA A 878 -21.66 4.50 9.96
C ALA A 878 -21.07 5.62 10.82
N THR A 879 -21.92 6.30 11.59
CA THR A 879 -21.55 7.36 12.54
C THR A 879 -22.30 7.17 13.85
N TYR A 880 -21.65 7.45 14.99
CA TYR A 880 -22.29 7.39 16.31
C TYR A 880 -23.56 8.26 16.38
N LYS A 881 -23.64 9.31 15.55
CA LYS A 881 -24.78 10.22 15.42
C LYS A 881 -26.08 9.52 14.99
N ASN A 882 -25.99 8.35 14.35
CA ASN A 882 -27.16 7.54 14.01
C ASN A 882 -27.76 6.84 15.25
N GLY A 883 -27.11 6.91 16.42
CA GLY A 883 -27.62 6.40 17.68
C GLY A 883 -27.73 4.89 17.72
N LEU A 884 -28.86 4.38 18.23
CA LEU A 884 -29.15 2.95 18.37
C LEU A 884 -28.94 2.17 17.06
N ALA A 885 -29.22 2.76 15.90
CA ALA A 885 -28.97 2.14 14.60
C ALA A 885 -27.48 1.84 14.37
N TYR A 886 -26.58 2.78 14.65
CA TYR A 886 -25.13 2.55 14.55
C TYR A 886 -24.68 1.48 15.55
N HIS A 887 -25.23 1.51 16.77
CA HIS A 887 -24.89 0.53 17.79
C HIS A 887 -25.35 -0.90 17.40
N GLN A 888 -26.54 -1.05 16.81
CA GLN A 888 -26.99 -2.33 16.26
C GLN A 888 -26.09 -2.82 15.12
N GLN A 889 -25.75 -1.91 14.20
CA GLN A 889 -24.89 -2.21 13.06
C GLN A 889 -23.49 -2.66 13.50
N GLN A 890 -22.90 -2.01 14.51
CA GLN A 890 -21.62 -2.41 15.08
C GLN A 890 -21.69 -3.80 15.74
N LYS A 891 -22.77 -4.10 16.48
CA LYS A 891 -22.97 -5.43 17.08
C LYS A 891 -23.17 -6.50 16.01
N PHE A 892 -23.91 -6.21 14.95
CA PHE A 892 -24.03 -7.11 13.82
C PHE A 892 -22.68 -7.36 13.14
N PHE A 893 -21.91 -6.29 12.88
CA PHE A 893 -20.57 -6.35 12.29
C PHE A 893 -19.63 -7.29 13.06
N LEU A 894 -19.70 -7.27 14.40
CA LEU A 894 -18.93 -8.20 15.25
C LEU A 894 -19.49 -9.63 15.23
N SER A 895 -20.80 -9.81 15.04
CA SER A 895 -21.47 -11.11 15.04
C SER A 895 -21.36 -11.89 13.72
N TRP A 896 -21.29 -11.18 12.59
CA TRP A 896 -21.26 -11.80 11.26
C TRP A 896 -19.85 -12.34 10.99
N PRO A 897 -19.72 -13.61 10.53
CA PRO A 897 -18.42 -14.28 10.37
C PRO A 897 -17.72 -13.87 9.07
N LEU A 898 -17.69 -12.56 8.78
CA LEU A 898 -16.98 -12.00 7.65
C LEU A 898 -15.65 -11.40 8.08
N GLY A 899 -14.61 -11.64 7.28
CA GLY A 899 -13.34 -10.96 7.35
C GLY A 899 -12.45 -11.51 8.44
N ASN A 900 -11.19 -11.79 8.09
CA ASN A 900 -10.21 -12.17 9.08
C ASN A 900 -9.98 -10.99 10.03
N THR A 901 -9.72 -9.79 9.52
CA THR A 901 -9.41 -8.63 10.36
C THR A 901 -10.50 -7.57 10.30
N VAL A 902 -11.05 -7.20 11.47
CA VAL A 902 -12.08 -6.18 11.60
C VAL A 902 -11.62 -5.03 12.50
N LEU A 903 -11.94 -3.79 12.12
CA LEU A 903 -11.54 -2.58 12.86
C LEU A 903 -12.79 -1.85 13.39
N VAL A 904 -12.92 -1.80 14.72
CA VAL A 904 -13.92 -0.95 15.39
C VAL A 904 -13.35 0.43 15.71
N TRP A 905 -14.25 1.34 16.04
CA TRP A 905 -13.94 2.76 16.19
C TRP A 905 -14.07 3.21 17.65
N GLY A 906 -13.16 4.07 18.09
CA GLY A 906 -13.24 4.80 19.35
C GLY A 906 -12.90 6.28 19.10
N GLY A 907 -13.93 7.12 19.03
CA GLY A 907 -13.81 8.52 18.61
C GLY A 907 -14.28 9.53 19.66
N TYR A 908 -14.47 10.75 19.17
CA TYR A 908 -14.96 11.90 19.92
C TYR A 908 -16.05 12.64 19.14
N GLY A 909 -16.82 13.49 19.82
CA GLY A 909 -17.92 14.23 19.22
C GLY A 909 -17.50 15.53 18.52
N TRP A 910 -18.09 15.80 17.35
CA TRP A 910 -17.77 16.97 16.53
C TRP A 910 -19.02 17.69 16.01
N ARG A 911 -18.87 19.02 15.83
CA ARG A 911 -19.88 19.89 15.21
C ARG A 911 -19.51 20.27 13.78
N ASP A 912 -18.22 20.42 13.54
CA ASP A 912 -17.61 20.68 12.24
C ASP A 912 -16.62 19.55 11.92
N LEU A 913 -16.45 19.25 10.63
CA LEU A 913 -15.57 18.15 10.19
C LEU A 913 -14.08 18.44 10.43
N ASN A 914 -13.69 19.69 10.70
CA ASN A 914 -12.30 20.07 10.98
C ASN A 914 -11.94 20.08 12.47
N HIS A 915 -12.90 19.90 13.39
CA HIS A 915 -12.59 19.96 14.82
C HIS A 915 -11.58 18.87 15.24
N GLY A 916 -10.60 19.26 16.04
CA GLY A 916 -9.72 18.33 16.76
C GLY A 916 -10.45 17.61 17.90
N PRO A 917 -9.74 16.87 18.76
CA PRO A 917 -10.34 16.19 19.91
C PRO A 917 -10.95 17.19 20.93
N PRO A 918 -11.70 16.70 21.94
CA PRO A 918 -12.10 17.54 23.08
C PRO A 918 -10.87 18.20 23.71
N GLY A 919 -10.94 19.50 24.04
CA GLY A 919 -9.79 20.30 24.50
C GLY A 919 -8.92 20.89 23.39
N CYS A 920 -9.26 20.61 22.13
CA CYS A 920 -8.56 21.11 20.96
C CYS A 920 -9.54 21.71 19.95
N ASP A 921 -9.93 22.95 20.22
CA ASP A 921 -10.68 23.79 19.30
C ASP A 921 -9.99 25.14 19.10
N LYS A 922 -10.54 25.98 18.23
CA LYS A 922 -10.01 27.31 17.95
C LYS A 922 -9.83 28.18 19.22
N ALA A 923 -10.67 27.97 20.23
CA ALA A 923 -10.61 28.71 21.48
C ALA A 923 -9.46 28.28 22.40
N ASP A 924 -8.96 27.05 22.25
CA ASP A 924 -7.89 26.47 23.06
C ASP A 924 -6.49 26.80 22.51
N GLY A 925 -6.43 27.34 21.28
CA GLY A 925 -5.20 27.68 20.58
C GLY A 925 -4.67 26.57 19.67
N ASP A 926 -3.72 26.93 18.81
CA ASP A 926 -3.19 26.01 17.79
C ASP A 926 -2.27 24.92 18.38
N HIS A 927 -1.72 25.13 19.58
CA HIS A 927 -0.90 24.16 20.32
C HIS A 927 -1.63 23.65 21.57
N CYS A 928 -2.79 23.02 21.34
CA CYS A 928 -3.71 22.55 22.38
C CYS A 928 -3.31 21.20 23.00
N SER A 929 -3.98 20.80 24.09
CA SER A 929 -3.85 19.46 24.67
C SER A 929 -5.21 18.78 24.74
N PRO A 930 -5.37 17.54 24.24
CA PRO A 930 -6.63 16.82 24.36
C PRO A 930 -7.04 16.67 25.83
N LEU A 931 -8.34 16.81 26.13
CA LEU A 931 -8.86 16.51 27.46
C LEU A 931 -8.65 15.03 27.77
N PRO A 932 -8.32 14.67 29.02
CA PRO A 932 -8.15 13.27 29.39
C PRO A 932 -9.47 12.51 29.23
N VAL A 933 -9.36 11.26 28.78
CA VAL A 933 -10.49 10.32 28.73
C VAL A 933 -10.87 9.89 30.13
N TYR A 934 -9.90 9.71 31.02
CA TYR A 934 -10.13 9.30 32.40
C TYR A 934 -10.15 10.50 33.35
N ASP A 935 -11.14 10.54 34.24
CA ASP A 935 -11.17 11.52 35.33
C ASP A 935 -10.16 11.18 36.44
N GLU A 936 -10.01 12.09 37.42
CA GLU A 936 -9.13 11.92 38.58
C GLU A 936 -9.48 10.70 39.44
N SER A 937 -10.73 10.22 39.38
CA SER A 937 -11.18 9.01 40.06
C SER A 937 -10.91 7.73 39.26
N GLY A 938 -10.38 7.87 38.05
CA GLY A 938 -10.05 6.79 37.14
C GLY A 938 -11.22 6.30 36.30
N ASN A 939 -12.33 7.03 36.20
CA ASN A 939 -13.48 6.65 35.38
C ASN A 939 -13.36 7.24 33.96
N ALA A 940 -13.61 6.41 32.94
CA ALA A 940 -13.65 6.86 31.56
C ALA A 940 -14.88 7.75 31.28
N GLN A 941 -14.66 8.96 30.78
CA GLN A 941 -15.65 9.99 30.46
C GLN A 941 -16.32 9.75 29.09
N CYS A 942 -16.79 8.54 28.88
CA CYS A 942 -17.37 8.09 27.61
C CYS A 942 -18.85 8.42 27.48
N MET A 943 -19.35 8.52 26.25
CA MET A 943 -20.79 8.63 26.01
C MET A 943 -21.49 7.31 26.33
N PRO A 944 -22.64 7.32 27.04
CA PRO A 944 -23.45 6.13 27.21
C PRO A 944 -23.90 5.54 25.87
N ALA A 945 -24.19 4.23 25.86
CA ALA A 945 -24.74 3.59 24.68
C ALA A 945 -26.09 4.23 24.30
N PRO A 946 -26.32 4.56 23.01
CA PRO A 946 -27.53 5.23 22.59
C PRO A 946 -28.75 4.30 22.64
N THR A 947 -29.88 4.82 23.11
CA THR A 947 -31.16 4.08 23.20
C THR A 947 -32.19 4.50 22.14
N GLU A 948 -31.86 5.49 21.30
CA GLU A 948 -32.75 6.03 20.27
C GLU A 948 -32.00 6.33 18.97
N SER A 949 -32.74 6.57 17.88
CA SER A 949 -32.19 6.88 16.56
C SER A 949 -33.02 7.96 15.85
N PRO A 950 -32.39 9.01 15.30
CA PRO A 950 -30.98 9.38 15.49
C PRO A 950 -30.71 9.85 16.93
N LEU A 951 -29.45 10.11 17.30
CA LEU A 951 -29.17 10.81 18.55
C LEU A 951 -29.79 12.22 18.56
N PRO A 952 -30.24 12.74 19.72
CA PRO A 952 -30.63 14.13 19.86
C PRO A 952 -29.54 15.06 19.36
N ARG A 953 -29.93 16.11 18.64
CA ARG A 953 -28.98 16.97 17.94
C ARG A 953 -27.92 17.58 18.86
N ASP A 954 -28.29 17.92 20.09
CA ASP A 954 -27.38 18.53 21.06
C ASP A 954 -26.36 17.51 21.60
N GLU A 955 -26.81 16.28 21.91
CA GLU A 955 -25.93 15.16 22.29
C GLU A 955 -25.00 14.77 21.15
N ALA A 956 -25.55 14.60 19.94
CA ALA A 956 -24.79 14.28 18.73
C ALA A 956 -23.69 15.31 18.42
N ARG A 957 -23.83 16.55 18.92
CA ARG A 957 -22.91 17.67 18.68
C ARG A 957 -22.08 18.03 19.91
N GLU A 958 -22.20 17.29 21.01
CA GLU A 958 -21.42 17.54 22.22
C GLU A 958 -19.93 17.23 21.99
N ARG A 959 -19.04 18.09 22.48
CA ARG A 959 -17.58 17.95 22.35
C ARG A 959 -17.06 17.06 23.49
N ARG A 960 -17.26 15.74 23.40
CA ARG A 960 -16.85 14.75 24.41
C ARG A 960 -16.25 13.50 23.77
N TRP A 961 -15.65 12.62 24.58
CA TRP A 961 -15.26 11.28 24.15
C TRP A 961 -16.51 10.41 23.97
N ILE A 962 -16.59 9.71 22.82
CA ILE A 962 -17.74 8.85 22.50
C ILE A 962 -17.49 7.42 22.99
N CYS A 963 -16.30 6.89 22.72
CA CYS A 963 -15.88 5.55 23.09
C CYS A 963 -16.87 4.46 22.61
N GLU A 964 -17.15 4.42 21.31
CA GLU A 964 -18.08 3.44 20.74
C GLU A 964 -17.67 2.00 21.06
N HIS A 965 -16.37 1.72 21.16
CA HIS A 965 -15.81 0.43 21.57
C HIS A 965 -16.18 0.02 23.01
N ARG A 966 -16.60 0.97 23.86
CA ARG A 966 -17.06 0.75 25.25
C ARG A 966 -18.57 0.62 25.41
N TRP A 967 -19.34 0.83 24.35
CA TRP A 967 -20.79 0.78 24.45
C TRP A 967 -21.26 -0.60 24.89
N GLN A 968 -22.34 -0.63 25.69
CA GLN A 968 -22.91 -1.85 26.24
C GLN A 968 -23.13 -2.89 25.13
N GLY A 969 -22.67 -4.11 25.35
CA GLY A 969 -22.77 -5.21 24.41
C GLY A 969 -21.53 -5.39 23.54
N VAL A 970 -20.72 -4.35 23.28
CA VAL A 970 -19.53 -4.49 22.42
C VAL A 970 -18.55 -5.51 23.00
N ALA A 971 -18.21 -5.40 24.29
CA ALA A 971 -17.36 -6.36 24.98
C ALA A 971 -17.89 -7.81 24.88
N GLY A 972 -19.20 -8.02 25.04
CA GLY A 972 -19.77 -9.35 24.85
C GLY A 972 -19.76 -9.82 23.40
N MET A 973 -19.94 -8.92 22.45
CA MET A 973 -19.82 -9.23 21.03
C MET A 973 -18.39 -9.61 20.63
N MET A 974 -17.37 -9.07 21.29
CA MET A 974 -15.98 -9.53 21.14
C MET A 974 -15.84 -11.01 21.53
N HIS A 975 -16.40 -11.39 22.69
CA HIS A 975 -16.41 -12.77 23.15
C HIS A 975 -17.20 -13.70 22.23
N PHE A 976 -18.37 -13.25 21.76
CA PHE A 976 -19.16 -13.97 20.76
C PHE A 976 -18.35 -14.19 19.48
N ARG A 977 -17.74 -13.14 18.93
CA ARG A 977 -16.93 -13.23 17.70
C ARG A 977 -15.80 -14.23 17.88
N LYS A 978 -15.02 -14.14 18.96
CA LYS A 978 -13.93 -15.08 19.24
C LYS A 978 -14.41 -16.54 19.28
N SER A 979 -15.60 -16.78 19.83
CA SER A 979 -16.19 -18.12 19.95
C SER A 979 -16.81 -18.67 18.66
N CYS A 980 -17.23 -17.79 17.75
CA CYS A 980 -18.13 -18.13 16.65
C CYS A 980 -17.57 -17.83 15.25
N ARG A 981 -16.54 -16.98 15.12
CA ARG A 981 -16.01 -16.49 13.84
C ARG A 981 -15.49 -17.58 12.90
N THR A 982 -14.95 -18.67 13.43
CA THR A 982 -14.44 -19.81 12.65
C THR A 982 -15.54 -20.76 12.17
N LYS A 983 -16.79 -20.53 12.58
CA LYS A 983 -17.92 -21.40 12.25
C LYS A 983 -18.63 -20.82 11.04
N GLY A 984 -18.79 -21.64 10.01
CA GLY A 984 -19.58 -21.28 8.84
C GLY A 984 -21.05 -21.01 9.19
N VAL A 985 -21.70 -20.17 8.38
CA VAL A 985 -23.15 -19.92 8.46
C VAL A 985 -23.88 -21.23 8.15
N SER A 986 -24.58 -21.78 9.15
CA SER A 986 -25.29 -23.05 9.03
C SER A 986 -26.78 -22.87 8.73
N LYS A 987 -27.34 -21.72 9.12
CA LYS A 987 -28.74 -21.37 8.82
C LYS A 987 -28.96 -19.86 8.89
N VAL A 988 -29.83 -19.37 8.01
CA VAL A 988 -30.34 -17.99 8.01
C VAL A 988 -31.86 -18.07 8.01
N TRP A 989 -32.51 -17.16 8.74
CA TRP A 989 -33.94 -16.92 8.73
C TRP A 989 -34.19 -15.48 8.32
N LYS A 990 -34.85 -15.28 7.18
CA LYS A 990 -35.12 -13.96 6.58
C LYS A 990 -36.46 -13.96 5.84
N GLY A 991 -36.93 -12.78 5.44
CA GLY A 991 -38.16 -12.63 4.65
C GLY A 991 -39.36 -13.25 5.37
N ASP A 992 -40.20 -13.99 4.66
CA ASP A 992 -41.45 -14.58 5.18
C ASP A 992 -41.24 -15.73 6.19
N GLU A 993 -40.02 -16.29 6.31
CA GLU A 993 -39.71 -17.27 7.38
C GLU A 993 -39.79 -16.65 8.78
N VAL A 994 -39.64 -15.33 8.83
CA VAL A 994 -39.79 -14.49 10.01
C VAL A 994 -40.72 -13.32 9.66
N ALA A 995 -41.05 -12.46 10.61
CA ALA A 995 -41.77 -11.24 10.24
C ALA A 995 -40.81 -10.25 9.56
N LEU A 996 -41.30 -9.43 8.62
CA LEU A 996 -40.51 -8.36 8.00
C LEU A 996 -39.79 -7.50 9.05
N GLY A 997 -38.54 -7.14 8.76
CA GLY A 997 -37.69 -6.40 9.69
C GLY A 997 -37.09 -7.23 10.83
N ARG A 998 -37.28 -8.55 10.80
CA ARG A 998 -36.62 -9.49 11.69
C ARG A 998 -35.69 -10.38 10.87
N ALA A 999 -34.60 -10.79 11.49
CA ALA A 999 -33.67 -11.70 10.90
C ALA A 999 -32.95 -12.49 11.99
N ALA A 1000 -32.56 -13.71 11.67
CA ALA A 1000 -31.73 -14.52 12.54
C ALA A 1000 -30.75 -15.37 11.74
N PHE A 1001 -29.67 -15.78 12.36
CA PHE A 1001 -28.73 -16.72 11.76
C PHE A 1001 -28.03 -17.57 12.82
N ARG A 1002 -27.47 -18.68 12.36
CA ARG A 1002 -26.73 -19.65 13.18
C ARG A 1002 -25.36 -19.90 12.56
N LEU A 1003 -24.35 -19.97 13.41
CA LEU A 1003 -22.98 -20.32 13.02
C LEU A 1003 -22.63 -21.68 13.63
N GLY A 1004 -22.39 -22.67 12.78
CA GLY A 1004 -22.23 -24.06 13.19
C GLY A 1004 -23.42 -24.57 14.02
N GLU A 1005 -23.15 -25.26 15.13
CA GLU A 1005 -24.18 -25.70 16.09
C GLU A 1005 -24.21 -24.94 17.40
N ASP A 1006 -23.31 -23.97 17.54
CA ASP A 1006 -22.93 -23.42 18.82
C ASP A 1006 -23.34 -21.98 19.03
N CYS A 1007 -23.71 -21.27 17.97
CA CYS A 1007 -23.87 -19.82 17.99
C CYS A 1007 -25.15 -19.41 17.29
N PHE A 1008 -25.92 -18.53 17.92
CA PHE A 1008 -27.19 -18.03 17.39
C PHE A 1008 -27.30 -16.52 17.59
N VAL A 1009 -27.81 -15.84 16.57
CA VAL A 1009 -28.05 -14.40 16.57
C VAL A 1009 -29.45 -14.12 16.03
N ALA A 1010 -30.16 -13.20 16.68
CA ALA A 1010 -31.43 -12.66 16.19
C ALA A 1010 -31.42 -11.13 16.31
N LEU A 1011 -31.98 -10.43 15.33
CA LEU A 1011 -32.09 -8.97 15.34
C LEU A 1011 -33.45 -8.48 14.85
N VAL A 1012 -33.85 -7.32 15.35
CA VAL A 1012 -35.03 -6.58 14.89
C VAL A 1012 -34.58 -5.22 14.42
N ARG A 1013 -34.78 -4.91 13.14
CA ARG A 1013 -34.35 -3.65 12.51
C ARG A 1013 -34.79 -2.42 13.32
N GLY A 1014 -33.84 -1.52 13.57
CA GLY A 1014 -34.09 -0.22 14.19
C GLY A 1014 -34.70 0.81 13.22
N ARG A 1015 -35.08 1.98 13.76
CA ARG A 1015 -35.47 3.13 12.94
C ARG A 1015 -34.24 3.71 12.24
N ARG A 1016 -34.41 4.16 10.99
CA ARG A 1016 -33.40 4.99 10.31
C ARG A 1016 -33.47 6.43 10.83
N PRO A 1017 -32.35 7.17 10.84
CA PRO A 1017 -32.30 8.61 11.15
C PRO A 1017 -33.32 9.49 10.39
N GLU A 1018 -33.69 9.11 9.17
CA GLU A 1018 -34.60 9.85 8.29
C GLU A 1018 -36.08 9.50 8.49
N GLU A 1019 -36.37 8.41 9.20
CA GLU A 1019 -37.74 7.96 9.46
C GLU A 1019 -38.36 8.78 10.61
N PRO A 1020 -39.55 9.36 10.45
CA PRO A 1020 -40.19 10.13 11.52
C PRO A 1020 -40.44 9.24 12.75
N PRO A 1021 -40.16 9.70 13.99
CA PRO A 1021 -40.33 8.90 15.21
C PRO A 1021 -41.75 8.37 15.41
N GLU A 1022 -42.75 9.13 14.96
CA GLU A 1022 -44.19 8.85 15.09
C GLU A 1022 -44.74 8.00 13.93
N ALA A 1023 -43.97 7.81 12.85
CA ALA A 1023 -44.47 7.09 11.68
C ALA A 1023 -44.50 5.57 11.92
N GLU A 1024 -45.59 4.93 11.51
CA GLU A 1024 -45.63 3.48 11.33
C GLU A 1024 -44.80 3.12 10.10
N VAL A 1025 -43.72 2.37 10.31
CA VAL A 1025 -42.80 1.96 9.24
C VAL A 1025 -42.85 0.45 9.13
N VAL A 1026 -43.11 -0.06 7.93
CA VAL A 1026 -43.22 -1.50 7.67
C VAL A 1026 -41.90 -2.19 8.06
N GLY A 1027 -42.00 -3.25 8.85
CA GLY A 1027 -40.84 -3.97 9.39
C GLY A 1027 -40.00 -3.17 10.39
N VAL A 1028 -40.57 -2.14 11.01
CA VAL A 1028 -40.02 -1.43 12.16
C VAL A 1028 -41.07 -1.41 13.24
N GLY A 1029 -40.81 -2.12 14.34
CA GLY A 1029 -41.71 -2.05 15.49
C GLY A 1029 -41.73 -3.32 16.33
N GLY A 1030 -41.90 -3.09 17.62
CA GLY A 1030 -42.24 -4.11 18.60
C GLY A 1030 -41.07 -4.99 19.02
N THR A 1031 -41.41 -5.94 19.89
CA THR A 1031 -40.50 -6.95 20.42
C THR A 1031 -40.76 -8.26 19.69
N TRP A 1032 -39.70 -8.88 19.18
CA TRP A 1032 -39.77 -10.26 18.73
C TRP A 1032 -39.62 -11.19 19.94
N ASP A 1033 -40.74 -11.76 20.37
CA ASP A 1033 -40.74 -12.89 21.30
C ASP A 1033 -40.22 -14.15 20.58
N LEU A 1034 -39.11 -14.69 21.09
CA LEU A 1034 -38.48 -15.89 20.54
C LEU A 1034 -39.07 -17.17 21.12
N GLN A 1035 -40.05 -17.11 22.03
CA GLN A 1035 -40.67 -18.32 22.58
C GLN A 1035 -41.18 -19.25 21.47
N GLY A 1036 -40.78 -20.52 21.53
CA GLY A 1036 -41.09 -21.53 20.50
C GLY A 1036 -40.15 -21.51 19.30
N PHE A 1037 -39.23 -20.56 19.19
CA PHE A 1037 -38.26 -20.50 18.10
C PHE A 1037 -37.15 -21.53 18.29
N HIS A 1038 -36.87 -22.33 17.27
CA HIS A 1038 -35.89 -23.40 17.32
C HIS A 1038 -34.49 -22.86 16.97
N VAL A 1039 -33.72 -22.50 18.00
CA VAL A 1039 -32.31 -22.05 17.88
C VAL A 1039 -31.33 -23.22 17.76
N GLY A 1040 -31.71 -24.38 18.29
CA GLY A 1040 -30.97 -25.64 18.22
C GLY A 1040 -29.66 -25.64 19.02
N LEU A 1041 -29.56 -24.80 20.06
CA LEU A 1041 -28.51 -24.86 21.09
C LEU A 1041 -28.92 -25.88 22.17
N PRO A 1042 -27.98 -26.48 22.92
CA PRO A 1042 -28.31 -27.35 24.04
C PRO A 1042 -29.20 -26.68 25.09
N ALA A 1043 -30.00 -27.47 25.82
CA ALA A 1043 -30.82 -26.94 26.90
C ALA A 1043 -30.00 -26.12 27.89
N GLY A 1044 -30.46 -24.95 28.31
CA GLY A 1044 -29.75 -24.12 29.27
C GLY A 1044 -30.24 -22.68 29.30
N ARG A 1045 -29.77 -21.93 30.30
CA ARG A 1045 -29.93 -20.48 30.37
C ARG A 1045 -28.65 -19.82 29.87
N TYR A 1046 -28.77 -19.05 28.81
CA TYR A 1046 -27.67 -18.37 28.13
C TYR A 1046 -27.69 -16.90 28.47
N CYS A 1047 -26.52 -16.32 28.68
CA CYS A 1047 -26.37 -14.89 28.71
C CYS A 1047 -26.38 -14.35 27.29
N ASP A 1048 -27.16 -13.31 27.04
CA ASP A 1048 -27.09 -12.59 25.78
C ASP A 1048 -25.86 -11.66 25.79
N MET A 1049 -24.88 -12.02 24.98
CA MET A 1049 -23.61 -11.31 24.85
C MET A 1049 -23.79 -9.85 24.41
N SER A 1050 -24.82 -9.56 23.62
CA SER A 1050 -25.09 -8.20 23.14
C SER A 1050 -25.60 -7.25 24.23
N SER A 1051 -25.84 -7.74 25.45
CA SER A 1051 -26.30 -6.96 26.61
C SER A 1051 -25.22 -6.69 27.66
N LEU A 1052 -24.03 -7.31 27.55
CA LEU A 1052 -22.99 -7.22 28.58
C LEU A 1052 -22.17 -5.93 28.49
N HIS A 1053 -21.94 -5.27 29.62
CA HIS A 1053 -21.11 -4.06 29.68
C HIS A 1053 -19.61 -4.35 29.56
N THR A 1054 -19.12 -5.39 30.24
CA THR A 1054 -17.72 -5.81 30.24
C THR A 1054 -17.63 -7.32 30.40
N GLN A 1055 -16.59 -7.92 29.82
CA GLN A 1055 -16.18 -9.31 30.03
C GLN A 1055 -15.10 -9.41 31.11
N GLY A 1056 -14.28 -8.37 31.28
CA GLY A 1056 -13.30 -8.28 32.38
C GLY A 1056 -14.02 -8.29 33.72
N GLY A 1057 -14.07 -9.45 34.38
CA GLY A 1057 -14.77 -9.67 35.64
C GLY A 1057 -16.15 -10.35 35.54
N TRP A 1058 -16.59 -10.77 34.35
CA TRP A 1058 -17.81 -11.57 34.21
C TRP A 1058 -17.58 -13.02 34.66
N ASP A 1059 -18.27 -13.46 35.71
CA ASP A 1059 -18.09 -14.78 36.35
C ASP A 1059 -18.99 -15.89 35.76
N GLN A 1060 -19.79 -15.56 34.74
CA GLN A 1060 -20.81 -16.41 34.12
C GLN A 1060 -21.96 -16.81 35.05
N THR A 1061 -22.22 -16.06 36.13
CA THR A 1061 -23.36 -16.32 37.05
C THR A 1061 -24.51 -15.34 36.87
N SER A 1062 -24.22 -14.11 36.43
CA SER A 1062 -25.21 -13.05 36.21
C SER A 1062 -25.19 -12.55 34.76
N CYS A 1063 -26.31 -12.03 34.27
CA CYS A 1063 -26.40 -11.45 32.94
C CYS A 1063 -27.58 -10.46 32.87
N PRO A 1064 -27.42 -9.29 32.20
CA PRO A 1064 -28.51 -8.32 32.06
C PRO A 1064 -29.73 -8.88 31.30
N ARG A 1065 -29.50 -9.62 30.22
CA ARG A 1065 -30.55 -10.30 29.44
C ARG A 1065 -30.21 -11.77 29.24
N THR A 1066 -31.19 -12.65 29.41
CA THR A 1066 -30.98 -14.10 29.26
C THR A 1066 -31.94 -14.73 28.25
N VAL A 1067 -31.51 -15.86 27.67
CA VAL A 1067 -32.34 -16.74 26.85
C VAL A 1067 -32.35 -18.13 27.46
N GLU A 1068 -33.54 -18.69 27.66
CA GLU A 1068 -33.73 -20.05 28.14
C GLU A 1068 -34.08 -20.96 26.97
N VAL A 1069 -33.34 -22.06 26.82
CA VAL A 1069 -33.50 -23.05 25.74
C VAL A 1069 -33.79 -24.41 26.38
N ASP A 1070 -34.72 -25.16 25.81
CA ASP A 1070 -35.12 -26.49 26.29
C ASP A 1070 -34.26 -27.63 25.71
N ALA A 1071 -34.61 -28.87 26.06
CA ALA A 1071 -33.93 -30.09 25.60
C ALA A 1071 -33.98 -30.32 24.09
N ASN A 1072 -34.93 -29.71 23.39
CA ASN A 1072 -35.10 -29.82 21.94
C ASN A 1072 -34.46 -28.63 21.19
N GLY A 1073 -33.76 -27.73 21.89
CA GLY A 1073 -33.19 -26.54 21.28
C GLY A 1073 -34.21 -25.44 20.96
N ILE A 1074 -35.37 -25.48 21.60
CA ILE A 1074 -36.45 -24.48 21.46
C ILE A 1074 -36.33 -23.45 22.58
N VAL A 1075 -36.49 -22.17 22.23
CA VAL A 1075 -36.49 -21.09 23.22
C VAL A 1075 -37.75 -21.14 24.07
N LEU A 1076 -37.57 -21.21 25.39
CA LEU A 1076 -38.64 -21.11 26.40
C LEU A 1076 -38.91 -19.65 26.76
N ARG A 1077 -37.85 -18.83 26.83
CA ARG A 1077 -37.91 -17.41 27.17
C ARG A 1077 -36.78 -16.66 26.50
N GLY A 1078 -37.08 -15.59 25.81
CA GLY A 1078 -36.08 -14.73 25.17
C GLY A 1078 -36.77 -13.77 24.20
N ALA A 1079 -36.24 -12.56 24.08
CA ALA A 1079 -36.86 -11.56 23.23
C ALA A 1079 -35.83 -10.56 22.71
N VAL A 1080 -36.09 -10.04 21.51
CA VAL A 1080 -35.28 -9.00 20.86
C VAL A 1080 -36.18 -7.80 20.59
N THR A 1081 -35.82 -6.64 21.13
CA THR A 1081 -36.58 -5.41 20.91
C THR A 1081 -36.10 -4.72 19.63
N GLN A 1082 -36.94 -3.83 19.10
CA GLN A 1082 -36.61 -2.99 17.96
C GLN A 1082 -35.27 -2.26 18.12
N GLY A 1083 -34.44 -2.29 17.08
CA GLY A 1083 -33.12 -1.65 17.08
C GLY A 1083 -32.06 -2.41 17.86
N GLU A 1084 -32.39 -3.57 18.41
CA GLU A 1084 -31.44 -4.42 19.09
C GLU A 1084 -31.13 -5.69 18.30
N LEU A 1085 -30.06 -6.34 18.75
CA LEU A 1085 -29.66 -7.68 18.38
C LEU A 1085 -29.53 -8.46 19.68
N LEU A 1086 -29.65 -9.77 19.60
CA LEU A 1086 -29.38 -10.75 20.64
C LEU A 1086 -28.39 -11.77 20.10
N ALA A 1087 -27.37 -12.13 20.89
CA ALA A 1087 -26.34 -13.08 20.52
C ALA A 1087 -26.03 -14.05 21.67
N ILE A 1088 -26.20 -15.35 21.43
CA ILE A 1088 -25.93 -16.40 22.40
C ILE A 1088 -25.06 -17.50 21.78
N HIS A 1089 -24.20 -18.11 22.59
CA HIS A 1089 -23.40 -19.25 22.16
C HIS A 1089 -23.18 -20.25 23.30
N THR A 1090 -22.71 -21.47 22.99
CA THR A 1090 -22.53 -22.55 23.98
C THR A 1090 -21.62 -22.16 25.16
N GLY A 1091 -20.58 -21.38 24.91
CA GLY A 1091 -19.67 -20.84 25.94
C GLY A 1091 -20.27 -19.71 26.80
N ALA A 1092 -21.44 -19.17 26.42
CA ALA A 1092 -22.17 -18.15 27.18
C ALA A 1092 -23.28 -18.73 28.07
N ARG A 1093 -23.33 -20.05 28.24
CA ARG A 1093 -24.27 -20.72 29.14
C ARG A 1093 -23.94 -20.37 30.60
N LEU A 1094 -24.92 -19.85 31.32
CA LEU A 1094 -24.77 -19.49 32.72
C LEU A 1094 -24.55 -20.73 33.59
N LYS A 1095 -23.64 -20.61 34.57
CA LYS A 1095 -23.41 -21.65 35.57
C LYS A 1095 -24.64 -21.75 36.47
N VAL A 1096 -25.13 -22.97 36.68
CA VAL A 1096 -26.16 -23.21 37.70
C VAL A 1096 -25.46 -23.09 39.05
N LEU A 1097 -25.81 -22.07 39.83
CA LEU A 1097 -25.46 -22.03 41.24
C LEU A 1097 -26.18 -23.21 41.91
N LEU A 1098 -25.44 -24.27 42.22
CA LEU A 1098 -25.90 -25.28 43.16
C LEU A 1098 -25.98 -24.60 44.53
N SER A 1099 -27.15 -24.03 44.83
CA SER A 1099 -27.50 -23.54 46.16
C SER A 1099 -27.92 -24.70 47.06
#